data_AF-A0A972GCN2-F1
#
_entry.id   AF-A0A972GCN2-F1
#
_cell.length_a   1.000
_cell.length_b   1.000
_cell.length_c   1.000
_cell.angle_alpha   90.00
_cell.angle_beta   90.00
_cell.angle_gamma   90.00
#
_symmetry.space_group_name_H-M   'P 1'
#
loop_
_entity.id
_entity.type
_entity.pdbx_description
1 polymer ?
#
loop_
_entity_poly.entity_id
_entity_poly.type
_entity_poly.pdbx_seq_one_letter_code
_entity_poly.pdbx_strand_id
1 'polypeptide(L)'
;MPKGNLLFKKFSFFQQIQNEVLRLSKLIDEANALKSAIESISSLQIKLFDKEDLKISILKAEYSKLNESISEFDELINQSTAYLNKYVPKGYHPIKENIIEAYNNLDFHTYEELLNRIEKLAYGKENFLNFKNLRLNLYSNIPSTVDLIEDNSFSVEDVQKLKQAIYFKNAQHHLEKLMDVNYENQLIQNLSELERKERKLTAKLASKKAWYKVVEGLQQNRSLRRHLDAWVMAVKKIGKTGKGKRAMKFRKIAQQEMEHCKDSVPCWIMPLYKVAETIQPEQEMYDYVIIDEASQLGPDAIFLLYITKNIIIVGDDKQTSPEYVGVDANTMTPHIKRHLNGIPFSDYYGTEFSFFDHAKFFCDGVTVLREHFRCMPEIIEFSNRHFYAPDGKGLYPLKQYSENRLEPLVAEFCPNGYTEGRGARIINEPEANHIAETIGKLVEDENYNGKTFGVITLQGNQQASVIENLLLKRIGEKEFHKRKIVCGNSSSFQGDERDIIFLSLVTAHNHNRSALVKPEDERRFNVAVSRAKEQIFLFHSVQLDDLSNTNDLRYKLLDHFKNYNSYQPIFNTPIKRRMGTQPEPFDSWFEVDVYNDIVRKQLSIIPQYEVAKGRYKIDMVALLPDGTKIAIECDGDKWHGPEQHQNDIMRQKVLERCGWQFFRVRGYEYYTNREKALEPLWNMIPVFEEKEIEPITDYGYQESNIQQEKEVRTDDSSDAQSSDLVIDTYDEETPEEQFEPIDSRPRTDKILRYFKLFKSGTYILTDKEPLEADYVIPIQEIYQTGFLLQCYKSGHVNKVHIPILLSRRIGKEYMNGLNKDGELVHIEAVETEKIIGIYFNENGRRKFKAHLTENISTREQLHLQGYKVIYNDFDRIDYNVLPLDIYNDISRLVFQSFTANGKPVDNNYYESEWSIIKRHSKKDQELVVE
;
A
#
# COMPACT_ATOMS: atom_id res chain seq x y z
N MET A 1 3.64 109.31 -31.57
CA MET A 1 3.42 107.91 -32.00
C MET A 1 1.94 107.66 -32.20
N PRO A 2 1.53 106.78 -33.14
CA PRO A 2 0.17 106.25 -33.19
C PRO A 2 -0.13 105.43 -31.92
N LYS A 3 -1.34 105.55 -31.36
CA LYS A 3 -1.80 104.70 -30.24
C LYS A 3 -2.45 103.43 -30.78
N GLY A 4 -1.84 102.27 -30.52
CA GLY A 4 -2.37 100.95 -30.88
C GLY A 4 -1.35 99.82 -30.68
N ASN A 5 -1.82 98.63 -30.28
CA ASN A 5 -0.98 97.47 -29.93
C ASN A 5 -0.62 96.61 -31.17
N LEU A 6 -0.04 97.21 -32.19
CA LEU A 6 0.54 96.50 -33.33
C LEU A 6 2.02 96.90 -33.47
N LEU A 7 2.90 96.03 -32.96
CA LEU A 7 4.37 96.21 -32.98
C LEU A 7 4.89 96.57 -34.38
N PHE A 8 4.42 95.89 -35.42
CA PHE A 8 4.76 96.18 -36.82
C PHE A 8 4.48 97.64 -37.23
N LYS A 9 3.36 98.24 -36.77
CA LYS A 9 3.04 99.65 -37.05
C LYS A 9 3.92 100.62 -36.25
N LYS A 10 4.41 100.25 -35.06
CA LYS A 10 5.40 101.04 -34.33
C LYS A 10 6.79 100.95 -34.99
N PHE A 11 7.22 99.76 -35.37
CA PHE A 11 8.50 99.53 -36.04
C PHE A 11 8.57 100.28 -37.38
N SER A 12 7.53 100.14 -38.22
CA SER A 12 7.38 100.91 -39.46
C SER A 12 7.41 102.42 -39.22
N PHE A 13 6.75 102.93 -38.16
CA PHE A 13 6.76 104.35 -37.82
C PHE A 13 8.16 104.85 -37.41
N PHE A 14 8.91 104.08 -36.61
CA PHE A 14 10.29 104.44 -36.25
C PHE A 14 11.26 104.37 -37.45
N GLN A 15 11.16 103.33 -38.27
CA GLN A 15 11.98 103.18 -39.48
C GLN A 15 11.68 104.29 -40.51
N GLN A 16 10.42 104.71 -40.61
CA GLN A 16 10.03 105.86 -41.42
C GLN A 16 10.60 107.17 -40.88
N ILE A 17 10.57 107.40 -39.55
CA ILE A 17 11.24 108.55 -38.92
C ILE A 17 12.75 108.52 -39.16
N GLN A 18 13.42 107.37 -39.03
CA GLN A 18 14.86 107.25 -39.29
C GLN A 18 15.21 107.63 -40.73
N ASN A 19 14.41 107.21 -41.70
CA ASN A 19 14.58 107.56 -43.11
C ASN A 19 14.28 109.04 -43.39
N GLU A 20 13.24 109.62 -42.79
CA GLU A 20 12.94 111.06 -42.87
C GLU A 20 14.08 111.91 -42.28
N VAL A 21 14.63 111.50 -41.13
CA VAL A 21 15.77 112.17 -40.46
C VAL A 21 17.06 112.09 -41.29
N LEU A 22 17.36 110.95 -41.91
CA LEU A 22 18.47 110.81 -42.85
C LEU A 22 18.29 111.71 -44.08
N ARG A 23 17.07 111.80 -44.61
CA ARG A 23 16.72 112.66 -45.76
C ARG A 23 16.82 114.15 -45.41
N LEU A 24 16.41 114.53 -44.20
CA LEU A 24 16.53 115.87 -43.66
C LEU A 24 18.01 116.26 -43.46
N SER A 25 18.84 115.37 -42.91
CA SER A 25 20.29 115.62 -42.81
C SER A 25 20.92 115.88 -44.18
N LYS A 26 20.52 115.11 -45.21
CA LYS A 26 21.05 115.31 -46.57
C LYS A 26 20.60 116.65 -47.17
N LEU A 27 19.34 117.04 -46.97
CA LEU A 27 18.83 118.35 -47.39
C LEU A 27 19.51 119.51 -46.65
N ILE A 28 19.89 119.34 -45.37
CA ILE A 28 20.67 120.32 -44.60
C ILE A 28 22.10 120.42 -45.15
N ASP A 29 22.72 119.31 -45.56
CA ASP A 29 24.06 119.33 -46.16
C ASP A 29 24.05 119.94 -47.57
N GLU A 30 23.02 119.66 -48.38
CA GLU A 30 22.77 120.31 -49.68
C GLU A 30 22.47 121.82 -49.52
N ALA A 31 21.71 122.23 -48.49
CA ALA A 31 21.47 123.63 -48.15
C ALA A 31 22.73 124.35 -47.63
N ASN A 32 23.61 123.68 -46.88
CA ASN A 32 24.89 124.25 -46.46
C ASN A 32 25.86 124.46 -47.64
N ALA A 33 25.84 123.57 -48.64
CA ALA A 33 26.59 123.77 -49.89
C ALA A 33 26.07 124.98 -50.69
N LEU A 34 24.74 125.10 -50.85
CA LEU A 34 24.10 126.26 -51.48
C LEU A 34 24.36 127.56 -50.72
N LYS A 35 24.26 127.55 -49.39
CA LYS A 35 24.64 128.67 -48.51
C LYS A 35 26.09 129.10 -48.79
N SER A 36 27.03 128.16 -48.79
CA SER A 36 28.46 128.45 -49.00
C SER A 36 28.72 129.09 -50.37
N ALA A 37 27.99 128.67 -51.42
CA ALA A 37 28.03 129.30 -52.72
C ALA A 37 27.46 130.74 -52.69
N ILE A 38 26.29 130.94 -52.07
CA ILE A 38 25.61 132.25 -52.00
C ILE A 38 26.40 133.27 -51.16
N GLU A 39 26.96 132.86 -50.02
CA GLU A 39 27.80 133.70 -49.16
C GLU A 39 29.17 134.02 -49.79
N SER A 40 29.63 133.24 -50.78
CA SER A 40 30.84 133.55 -51.56
C SER A 40 30.64 134.59 -52.66
N ILE A 41 29.39 134.93 -53.01
CA ILE A 41 29.02 135.85 -54.10
C ILE A 41 28.18 137.04 -53.59
N SER A 42 27.69 137.00 -52.34
CA SER A 42 26.86 138.06 -51.75
C SER A 42 27.10 138.23 -50.24
N SER A 43 26.92 139.46 -49.74
CA SER A 43 27.12 139.80 -48.32
C SER A 43 25.90 139.47 -47.43
N LEU A 44 25.16 138.41 -47.74
CA LEU A 44 23.95 137.97 -47.03
C LEU A 44 24.26 136.75 -46.15
N GLN A 45 24.32 136.93 -44.82
CA GLN A 45 24.48 135.81 -43.89
C GLN A 45 23.18 135.03 -43.70
N ILE A 46 23.25 133.69 -43.80
CA ILE A 46 22.10 132.78 -43.62
C ILE A 46 22.35 131.82 -42.45
N LYS A 47 21.41 131.73 -41.51
CA LYS A 47 21.44 130.74 -40.41
C LYS A 47 20.63 129.49 -40.77
N LEU A 48 21.18 128.32 -40.45
CA LEU A 48 20.57 126.99 -40.63
C LEU A 48 20.60 126.22 -39.29
N PHE A 49 19.88 125.10 -39.23
CA PHE A 49 19.73 124.28 -38.01
C PHE A 49 21.00 123.53 -37.61
N ASP A 50 21.12 123.24 -36.31
CA ASP A 50 22.27 122.55 -35.71
C ASP A 50 22.19 121.02 -35.88
N LYS A 51 23.35 120.33 -35.82
CA LYS A 51 23.53 118.92 -36.16
C LYS A 51 23.79 118.02 -34.93
N GLU A 52 23.96 118.58 -33.73
CA GLU A 52 24.22 117.79 -32.51
C GLU A 52 22.98 117.07 -31.95
N ASP A 53 21.81 117.73 -31.89
CA ASP A 53 20.55 117.15 -31.39
C ASP A 53 20.15 115.86 -32.14
N LEU A 54 20.50 115.79 -33.43
CA LEU A 54 20.28 114.61 -34.28
C LEU A 54 21.08 113.40 -33.79
N LYS A 55 22.36 113.60 -33.42
CA LYS A 55 23.23 112.52 -32.90
C LYS A 55 22.77 112.02 -31.53
N ILE A 56 22.39 112.92 -30.64
CA ILE A 56 21.87 112.58 -29.31
C ILE A 56 20.61 111.71 -29.42
N SER A 57 19.77 111.97 -30.43
CA SER A 57 18.56 111.20 -30.69
C SER A 57 18.83 109.79 -31.23
N ILE A 58 19.87 109.60 -32.06
CA ILE A 58 20.30 108.29 -32.56
C ILE A 58 20.87 107.43 -31.43
N LEU A 59 21.79 107.98 -30.63
CA LEU A 59 22.43 107.25 -29.51
C LEU A 59 21.39 106.78 -28.47
N LYS A 60 20.34 107.56 -28.22
CA LYS A 60 19.23 107.15 -27.36
C LYS A 60 18.44 105.96 -27.92
N ALA A 61 18.28 105.86 -29.24
CA ALA A 61 17.60 104.74 -29.88
C ALA A 61 18.45 103.46 -29.81
N GLU A 62 19.76 103.56 -30.05
CA GLU A 62 20.69 102.44 -29.95
C GLU A 62 20.81 101.91 -28.52
N TYR A 63 20.93 102.79 -27.52
CA TYR A 63 20.91 102.44 -26.10
C TYR A 63 19.59 101.75 -25.69
N SER A 64 18.46 102.23 -26.20
CA SER A 64 17.14 101.62 -25.93
C SER A 64 17.06 100.18 -26.47
N LYS A 65 17.58 99.96 -27.69
CA LYS A 65 17.64 98.64 -28.32
C LYS A 65 18.58 97.68 -27.55
N LEU A 66 19.72 98.17 -27.06
CA LEU A 66 20.66 97.34 -26.31
C LEU A 66 20.03 96.82 -25.00
N ASN A 67 19.31 97.67 -24.28
CA ASN A 67 18.59 97.28 -23.05
C ASN A 67 17.43 96.31 -23.32
N GLU A 68 16.75 96.43 -24.46
CA GLU A 68 15.70 95.48 -24.86
C GLU A 68 16.29 94.07 -25.04
N SER A 69 17.40 93.93 -25.76
CA SER A 69 18.09 92.63 -25.90
C SER A 69 18.73 92.11 -24.61
N ILE A 70 19.24 92.98 -23.72
CA ILE A 70 19.70 92.54 -22.38
C ILE A 70 18.53 91.93 -21.60
N SER A 71 17.36 92.57 -21.63
CA SER A 71 16.16 92.06 -20.96
C SER A 71 15.66 90.74 -21.56
N GLU A 72 15.81 90.51 -22.87
CA GLU A 72 15.50 89.22 -23.51
C GLU A 72 16.45 88.11 -23.02
N PHE A 73 17.74 88.38 -22.89
CA PHE A 73 18.71 87.43 -22.35
C PHE A 73 18.50 87.16 -20.85
N ASP A 74 18.23 88.19 -20.05
CA ASP A 74 17.91 88.03 -18.62
C ASP A 74 16.63 87.19 -18.44
N GLU A 75 15.60 87.36 -19.27
CA GLU A 75 14.41 86.50 -19.19
C GLU A 75 14.75 85.05 -19.57
N LEU A 76 15.55 84.81 -20.61
CA LEU A 76 16.00 83.47 -21.02
C LEU A 76 16.84 82.77 -19.93
N ILE A 77 17.73 83.53 -19.25
CA ILE A 77 18.52 83.07 -18.11
C ILE A 77 17.60 82.66 -16.96
N ASN A 78 16.62 83.50 -16.62
CA ASN A 78 15.66 83.23 -15.55
C ASN A 78 14.77 82.01 -15.87
N GLN A 79 14.28 81.87 -17.11
CA GLN A 79 13.51 80.71 -17.55
C GLN A 79 14.34 79.41 -17.49
N SER A 80 15.60 79.45 -17.94
CA SER A 80 16.52 78.30 -17.91
C SER A 80 16.87 77.89 -16.48
N THR A 81 17.15 78.87 -15.62
CA THR A 81 17.42 78.67 -14.19
C THR A 81 16.20 78.12 -13.46
N ALA A 82 15.00 78.62 -13.77
CA ALA A 82 13.74 78.12 -13.21
C ALA A 82 13.41 76.70 -13.69
N TYR A 83 13.73 76.34 -14.94
CA TYR A 83 13.60 74.97 -15.44
C TYR A 83 14.51 74.00 -14.68
N LEU A 84 15.78 74.37 -14.48
CA LEU A 84 16.75 73.58 -13.73
C LEU A 84 16.39 73.48 -12.23
N ASN A 85 15.85 74.55 -11.63
CA ASN A 85 15.51 74.61 -10.20
C ASN A 85 14.07 74.18 -9.87
N LYS A 86 13.32 73.63 -10.83
CA LYS A 86 11.96 73.13 -10.58
C LYS A 86 11.98 71.89 -9.67
N TYR A 87 11.50 72.05 -8.44
CA TYR A 87 11.51 71.03 -7.39
C TYR A 87 10.93 69.67 -7.82
N VAL A 88 11.73 68.61 -7.71
CA VAL A 88 11.30 67.20 -7.65
C VAL A 88 12.19 66.47 -6.63
N PRO A 89 11.66 65.72 -5.63
CA PRO A 89 12.48 65.16 -4.54
C PRO A 89 13.51 64.09 -4.91
N LYS A 90 13.49 63.53 -6.13
CA LYS A 90 14.46 62.57 -6.66
C LYS A 90 14.55 62.72 -8.18
N GLY A 91 15.75 62.57 -8.77
CA GLY A 91 15.87 62.18 -10.18
C GLY A 91 16.66 63.05 -11.16
N TYR A 92 17.53 63.96 -10.72
CA TYR A 92 18.53 64.59 -11.61
C TYR A 92 19.93 64.02 -11.34
N HIS A 93 20.76 63.95 -12.39
CA HIS A 93 22.14 63.48 -12.30
C HIS A 93 23.03 64.59 -11.69
N PRO A 94 24.01 64.31 -10.81
CA PRO A 94 24.79 65.34 -10.09
C PRO A 94 25.46 66.40 -10.98
N ILE A 95 25.81 66.04 -12.23
CA ILE A 95 26.29 66.98 -13.27
C ILE A 95 25.43 68.24 -13.41
N LYS A 96 24.12 68.18 -13.10
CA LYS A 96 23.23 69.36 -13.05
C LYS A 96 23.83 70.50 -12.23
N GLU A 97 24.38 70.19 -11.05
CA GLU A 97 24.90 71.18 -10.11
C GLU A 97 26.18 71.81 -10.68
N ASN A 98 27.10 70.99 -11.19
CA ASN A 98 28.29 71.46 -11.90
C ASN A 98 27.96 72.33 -13.13
N ILE A 99 26.89 72.03 -13.87
CA ILE A 99 26.45 72.82 -15.04
C ILE A 99 25.93 74.20 -14.61
N ILE A 100 25.15 74.27 -13.52
CA ILE A 100 24.67 75.54 -12.95
C ILE A 100 25.87 76.36 -12.43
N GLU A 101 26.83 75.72 -11.77
CA GLU A 101 28.04 76.37 -11.26
C GLU A 101 28.92 76.93 -12.39
N ALA A 102 29.23 76.12 -13.42
CA ALA A 102 29.99 76.57 -14.59
C ALA A 102 29.28 77.73 -15.32
N TYR A 103 27.96 77.65 -15.46
CA TYR A 103 27.15 78.70 -16.08
C TYR A 103 27.16 80.01 -15.28
N ASN A 104 26.96 79.94 -13.96
CA ASN A 104 27.01 81.11 -13.06
C ASN A 104 28.39 81.77 -13.03
N ASN A 105 29.45 80.98 -13.15
CA ASN A 105 30.84 81.46 -13.21
C ASN A 105 31.28 81.92 -14.62
N LEU A 106 30.40 81.82 -15.62
CA LEU A 106 30.68 82.09 -17.05
C LEU A 106 31.84 81.24 -17.62
N ASP A 107 32.08 80.06 -17.06
CA ASP A 107 33.09 79.11 -17.53
C ASP A 107 32.54 78.25 -18.68
N PHE A 108 32.75 78.77 -19.89
CA PHE A 108 32.37 78.09 -21.14
C PHE A 108 33.03 76.71 -21.30
N HIS A 109 34.29 76.54 -20.89
CA HIS A 109 35.04 75.30 -21.17
C HIS A 109 34.55 74.16 -20.28
N THR A 110 34.34 74.44 -18.98
CA THR A 110 33.74 73.44 -18.07
C THR A 110 32.29 73.13 -18.47
N TYR A 111 31.53 74.12 -18.96
CA TYR A 111 30.16 73.89 -19.45
C TYR A 111 30.13 72.95 -20.68
N GLU A 112 31.02 73.15 -21.66
CA GLU A 112 31.13 72.29 -22.85
C GLU A 112 31.57 70.85 -22.50
N GLU A 113 32.51 70.66 -21.58
CA GLU A 113 32.89 69.33 -21.11
C GLU A 113 31.73 68.59 -20.41
N LEU A 114 30.93 69.30 -19.63
CA LEU A 114 29.79 68.72 -18.92
C LEU A 114 28.65 68.32 -19.86
N LEU A 115 28.42 69.05 -20.96
CA LEU A 115 27.52 68.64 -22.04
C LEU A 115 28.01 67.37 -22.75
N ASN A 116 29.29 67.34 -23.16
CA ASN A 116 29.92 66.14 -23.72
C ASN A 116 29.84 64.92 -22.78
N ARG A 117 29.88 65.14 -21.46
CA ARG A 117 29.70 64.10 -20.45
C ARG A 117 28.24 63.62 -20.35
N ILE A 118 27.25 64.48 -20.55
CA ILE A 118 25.83 64.09 -20.64
C ILE A 118 25.58 63.19 -21.85
N GLU A 119 26.13 63.50 -23.03
CA GLU A 119 25.95 62.67 -24.22
C GLU A 119 26.53 61.25 -24.03
N LYS A 120 27.75 61.16 -23.47
CA LYS A 120 28.36 59.86 -23.11
C LYS A 120 27.52 59.06 -22.11
N LEU A 121 26.89 59.73 -21.14
CA LEU A 121 25.99 59.09 -20.18
C LEU A 121 24.64 58.69 -20.80
N ALA A 122 24.12 59.44 -21.78
CA ALA A 122 22.92 59.07 -22.52
C ALA A 122 23.15 57.76 -23.32
N TYR A 123 24.29 57.63 -23.99
CA TYR A 123 24.69 56.39 -24.67
C TYR A 123 24.96 55.24 -23.68
N GLY A 124 25.63 55.50 -22.56
CA GLY A 124 25.85 54.51 -21.50
C GLY A 124 24.56 53.99 -20.86
N LYS A 125 23.53 54.84 -20.72
CA LYS A 125 22.23 54.48 -20.14
C LYS A 125 21.50 53.40 -20.93
N GLU A 126 21.55 53.43 -22.26
CA GLU A 126 20.90 52.42 -23.11
C GLU A 126 21.56 51.05 -22.94
N ASN A 127 22.90 51.00 -22.98
CA ASN A 127 23.66 49.79 -22.72
C ASN A 127 23.41 49.22 -21.30
N PHE A 128 23.32 50.08 -20.29
CA PHE A 128 23.02 49.65 -18.91
C PHE A 128 21.58 49.15 -18.73
N LEU A 129 20.61 49.72 -19.44
CA LEU A 129 19.24 49.21 -19.49
C LEU A 129 19.18 47.81 -20.14
N ASN A 130 19.91 47.62 -21.25
CA ASN A 130 20.00 46.32 -21.91
C ASN A 130 20.66 45.27 -21.00
N PHE A 131 21.79 45.62 -20.36
CA PHE A 131 22.45 44.78 -19.35
C PHE A 131 21.47 44.37 -18.22
N LYS A 132 20.71 45.31 -17.64
CA LYS A 132 19.72 45.00 -16.60
C LYS A 132 18.65 44.02 -17.06
N ASN A 133 18.14 44.17 -18.30
CA ASN A 133 17.13 43.27 -18.85
C ASN A 133 17.71 41.85 -19.07
N LEU A 134 18.93 41.75 -19.60
CA LEU A 134 19.63 40.47 -19.79
C LEU A 134 19.94 39.79 -18.44
N ARG A 135 20.46 40.53 -17.46
CA ARG A 135 20.70 40.08 -16.08
C ARG A 135 19.44 39.47 -15.46
N LEU A 136 18.30 40.19 -15.52
CA LEU A 136 17.02 39.72 -14.97
C LEU A 136 16.52 38.43 -15.63
N ASN A 137 16.69 38.30 -16.95
CA ASN A 137 16.28 37.10 -17.70
C ASN A 137 17.17 35.89 -17.39
N LEU A 138 18.47 36.08 -17.16
CA LEU A 138 19.42 34.99 -16.87
C LEU A 138 19.36 34.55 -15.40
N TYR A 139 19.24 35.49 -14.47
CA TYR A 139 19.29 35.22 -13.02
C TYR A 139 18.15 34.30 -12.54
N SER A 140 17.00 34.29 -13.23
CA SER A 140 15.88 33.38 -12.93
C SER A 140 16.14 31.92 -13.32
N ASN A 141 17.17 31.63 -14.11
CA ASN A 141 17.49 30.29 -14.62
C ASN A 141 18.87 29.79 -14.16
N ILE A 142 19.86 30.68 -14.08
CA ILE A 142 21.26 30.36 -13.76
C ILE A 142 21.90 31.41 -12.81
N PRO A 143 21.33 31.64 -11.61
CA PRO A 143 21.74 32.74 -10.71
C PRO A 143 23.25 32.72 -10.43
N SER A 144 23.80 31.57 -9.99
CA SER A 144 25.23 31.42 -9.70
C SER A 144 26.15 31.66 -10.90
N THR A 145 25.67 31.52 -12.14
CA THR A 145 26.44 31.90 -13.33
C THR A 145 26.41 33.41 -13.57
N VAL A 146 25.30 34.08 -13.24
CA VAL A 146 25.22 35.55 -13.27
C VAL A 146 26.11 36.16 -12.19
N ASP A 147 26.12 35.58 -10.98
CA ASP A 147 26.99 36.03 -9.89
C ASP A 147 28.48 35.98 -10.30
N LEU A 148 28.94 34.87 -10.88
CA LEU A 148 30.30 34.72 -11.41
C LEU A 148 30.61 35.69 -12.58
N ILE A 149 29.61 36.10 -13.36
CA ILE A 149 29.77 37.13 -14.41
C ILE A 149 29.93 38.53 -13.79
N GLU A 150 29.18 38.87 -12.74
CA GLU A 150 29.30 40.16 -12.06
C GLU A 150 30.60 40.29 -11.26
N ASP A 151 31.10 39.20 -10.68
CA ASP A 151 32.41 39.10 -10.03
C ASP A 151 33.60 38.98 -11.03
N ASN A 152 33.35 39.08 -12.35
CA ASN A 152 34.36 38.93 -13.42
C ASN A 152 35.15 37.61 -13.41
N SER A 153 34.61 36.56 -12.79
CA SER A 153 35.24 35.23 -12.67
C SER A 153 34.79 34.24 -13.76
N PHE A 154 33.71 34.55 -14.49
CA PHE A 154 33.25 33.78 -15.64
C PHE A 154 33.79 34.35 -16.96
N SER A 155 34.51 33.53 -17.74
CA SER A 155 35.16 33.99 -18.99
C SER A 155 34.33 33.73 -20.26
N VAL A 156 34.74 34.35 -21.37
CA VAL A 156 34.17 34.10 -22.70
C VAL A 156 34.40 32.65 -23.17
N GLU A 157 35.44 31.98 -22.67
CA GLU A 157 35.73 30.57 -22.99
C GLU A 157 34.77 29.61 -22.26
N ASP A 158 34.30 29.98 -21.07
CA ASP A 158 33.37 29.16 -20.28
C ASP A 158 31.94 29.15 -20.87
N VAL A 159 31.58 30.17 -21.67
CA VAL A 159 30.36 30.18 -22.50
C VAL A 159 30.28 28.93 -23.39
N GLN A 160 31.42 28.44 -23.91
CA GLN A 160 31.45 27.25 -24.76
C GLN A 160 31.16 25.96 -23.97
N LYS A 161 31.62 25.91 -22.71
CA LYS A 161 31.42 24.79 -21.78
C LYS A 161 30.00 24.77 -21.21
N LEU A 162 29.35 25.93 -21.08
CA LEU A 162 28.03 26.10 -20.45
C LEU A 162 26.97 25.13 -21.00
N LYS A 163 26.94 24.88 -22.32
CA LYS A 163 26.01 23.92 -22.93
C LYS A 163 26.24 22.48 -22.45
N GLN A 164 27.50 22.07 -22.29
CA GLN A 164 27.86 20.76 -21.76
C GLN A 164 27.58 20.67 -20.25
N ALA A 165 27.83 21.74 -19.50
CA ALA A 165 27.50 21.82 -18.08
C ALA A 165 25.99 21.71 -17.81
N ILE A 166 25.15 22.34 -18.62
CA ILE A 166 23.68 22.22 -18.56
C ILE A 166 23.25 20.78 -18.88
N TYR A 167 23.79 20.15 -19.92
CA TYR A 167 23.50 18.75 -20.23
C TYR A 167 23.98 17.79 -19.14
N PHE A 168 25.15 18.03 -18.56
CA PHE A 168 25.67 17.25 -17.44
C PHE A 168 24.78 17.41 -16.19
N LYS A 169 24.40 18.62 -15.78
CA LYS A 169 23.54 18.80 -14.60
C LYS A 169 22.12 18.29 -14.84
N ASN A 170 21.60 18.33 -16.07
CA ASN A 170 20.32 17.70 -16.39
C ASN A 170 20.42 16.15 -16.37
N ALA A 171 21.49 15.57 -16.91
CA ALA A 171 21.74 14.13 -16.83
C ALA A 171 21.95 13.67 -15.38
N GLN A 172 22.73 14.42 -14.59
CA GLN A 172 22.90 14.24 -13.16
C GLN A 172 21.55 14.33 -12.44
N HIS A 173 20.70 15.33 -12.71
CA HIS A 173 19.38 15.43 -12.10
C HIS A 173 18.44 14.27 -12.48
N HIS A 174 18.48 13.82 -13.73
CA HIS A 174 17.72 12.62 -14.15
C HIS A 174 18.24 11.36 -13.46
N LEU A 175 19.55 11.20 -13.29
CA LEU A 175 20.14 10.10 -12.53
C LEU A 175 19.79 10.22 -11.04
N GLU A 176 19.99 11.37 -10.39
CA GLU A 176 19.60 11.66 -9.00
C GLU A 176 18.11 11.32 -8.75
N LYS A 177 17.23 11.57 -9.72
CA LYS A 177 15.81 11.23 -9.65
C LYS A 177 15.50 9.75 -9.88
N LEU A 178 16.30 9.04 -10.68
CA LEU A 178 16.16 7.60 -10.91
C LEU A 178 16.78 6.76 -9.78
N MET A 179 17.85 7.27 -9.16
CA MET A 179 18.53 6.74 -7.98
C MET A 179 17.88 7.20 -6.66
N ASP A 180 16.78 7.97 -6.72
CA ASP A 180 15.96 8.19 -5.54
C ASP A 180 15.20 6.90 -5.25
N VAL A 181 15.68 6.17 -4.23
CA VAL A 181 15.08 4.95 -3.69
C VAL A 181 13.57 5.13 -3.41
N ASN A 182 13.12 6.34 -3.08
CA ASN A 182 11.72 6.65 -2.89
C ASN A 182 10.92 6.56 -4.20
N TYR A 183 11.50 6.91 -5.35
CA TYR A 183 10.83 6.87 -6.66
C TYR A 183 10.63 5.44 -7.18
N GLU A 184 11.62 4.54 -7.08
CA GLU A 184 11.40 3.12 -7.45
C GLU A 184 10.39 2.46 -6.51
N ASN A 185 10.49 2.67 -5.19
CA ASN A 185 9.52 2.16 -4.23
C ASN A 185 8.11 2.70 -4.47
N GLN A 186 7.95 3.98 -4.81
CA GLN A 186 6.66 4.55 -5.22
C GLN A 186 6.11 3.85 -6.47
N LEU A 187 6.95 3.54 -7.47
CA LEU A 187 6.50 2.83 -8.68
C LEU A 187 6.05 1.39 -8.36
N ILE A 188 6.80 0.66 -7.54
CA ILE A 188 6.46 -0.70 -7.09
C ILE A 188 5.15 -0.70 -6.27
N GLN A 189 5.01 0.22 -5.31
CA GLN A 189 3.78 0.39 -4.53
C GLN A 189 2.58 0.74 -5.43
N ASN A 190 2.76 1.67 -6.38
CA ASN A 190 1.71 2.04 -7.34
C ASN A 190 1.31 0.85 -8.25
N LEU A 191 2.26 0.03 -8.69
CA LEU A 191 1.98 -1.18 -9.47
C LEU A 191 1.16 -2.19 -8.65
N SER A 192 1.59 -2.51 -7.43
CA SER A 192 0.86 -3.41 -6.51
C SER A 192 -0.55 -2.89 -6.18
N GLU A 193 -0.67 -1.59 -5.92
CA GLU A 193 -1.95 -0.87 -5.78
C GLU A 193 -2.86 -1.05 -7.01
N LEU A 194 -2.32 -0.90 -8.22
CA LEU A 194 -3.07 -1.01 -9.48
C LEU A 194 -3.51 -2.45 -9.76
N GLU A 195 -2.63 -3.44 -9.62
CA GLU A 195 -3.00 -4.87 -9.76
C GLU A 195 -4.04 -5.30 -8.72
N ARG A 196 -3.98 -4.74 -7.50
CA ARG A 196 -4.98 -4.96 -6.44
C ARG A 196 -6.32 -4.31 -6.77
N LYS A 197 -6.32 -3.12 -7.39
CA LYS A 197 -7.52 -2.43 -7.88
C LYS A 197 -8.12 -3.19 -9.07
N GLU A 198 -7.31 -3.63 -10.03
CA GLU A 198 -7.72 -4.42 -11.19
C GLU A 198 -8.41 -5.72 -10.76
N ARG A 199 -7.76 -6.57 -9.95
CA ARG A 199 -8.34 -7.83 -9.47
C ARG A 199 -9.71 -7.62 -8.80
N LYS A 200 -9.85 -6.58 -7.96
CA LYS A 200 -11.13 -6.21 -7.31
C LYS A 200 -12.18 -5.71 -8.33
N LEU A 201 -11.78 -4.91 -9.32
CA LEU A 201 -12.67 -4.40 -10.37
C LEU A 201 -13.16 -5.53 -11.28
N THR A 202 -12.29 -6.43 -11.72
CA THR A 202 -12.62 -7.59 -12.54
C THR A 202 -13.61 -8.53 -11.83
N ALA A 203 -13.38 -8.85 -10.56
CA ALA A 203 -14.33 -9.64 -9.77
C ALA A 203 -15.69 -8.94 -9.62
N LYS A 204 -15.69 -7.63 -9.31
CA LYS A 204 -16.91 -6.82 -9.16
C LYS A 204 -17.67 -6.65 -10.49
N LEU A 205 -16.96 -6.62 -11.62
CA LEU A 205 -17.53 -6.55 -12.97
C LEU A 205 -18.12 -7.90 -13.39
N ALA A 206 -17.42 -9.01 -13.18
CA ALA A 206 -17.92 -10.35 -13.47
C ALA A 206 -19.20 -10.66 -12.68
N SER A 207 -19.18 -10.41 -11.36
CA SER A 207 -20.35 -10.55 -10.49
C SER A 207 -21.54 -9.69 -10.96
N LYS A 208 -21.30 -8.41 -11.31
CA LYS A 208 -22.35 -7.53 -11.84
C LYS A 208 -22.88 -7.96 -13.19
N LYS A 209 -22.04 -8.46 -14.12
CA LYS A 209 -22.48 -8.98 -15.42
C LYS A 209 -23.37 -10.21 -15.26
N ALA A 210 -22.98 -11.15 -14.38
CA ALA A 210 -23.78 -12.32 -14.07
C ALA A 210 -25.15 -11.95 -13.47
N TRP A 211 -25.16 -11.11 -12.43
CA TRP A 211 -26.41 -10.63 -11.82
C TRP A 211 -27.29 -9.82 -12.78
N TYR A 212 -26.69 -8.99 -13.64
CA TYR A 212 -27.43 -8.25 -14.67
C TYR A 212 -28.13 -9.21 -15.63
N LYS A 213 -27.45 -10.25 -16.12
CA LYS A 213 -28.05 -11.23 -17.05
C LYS A 213 -29.19 -12.03 -16.40
N VAL A 214 -29.03 -12.43 -15.14
CA VAL A 214 -30.10 -13.07 -14.34
C VAL A 214 -31.32 -12.13 -14.20
N VAL A 215 -31.09 -10.86 -13.82
CA VAL A 215 -32.17 -9.88 -13.63
C VAL A 215 -32.86 -9.53 -14.96
N GLU A 216 -32.11 -9.42 -16.06
CA GLU A 216 -32.64 -9.20 -17.41
C GLU A 216 -33.60 -10.33 -17.81
N GLY A 217 -33.17 -11.60 -17.70
CA GLY A 217 -34.02 -12.76 -18.00
C GLY A 217 -35.27 -12.84 -17.12
N LEU A 218 -35.13 -12.58 -15.81
CA LEU A 218 -36.24 -12.56 -14.86
C LEU A 218 -37.23 -11.40 -15.07
N GLN A 219 -36.78 -10.27 -15.63
CA GLN A 219 -37.65 -9.15 -16.00
C GLN A 219 -38.39 -9.42 -17.31
N GLN A 220 -37.71 -9.98 -18.31
CA GLN A 220 -38.28 -10.32 -19.62
C GLN A 220 -39.30 -11.47 -19.51
N ASN A 221 -39.07 -12.46 -18.64
CA ASN A 221 -39.99 -13.58 -18.43
C ASN A 221 -40.44 -13.75 -16.97
N ARG A 222 -41.68 -13.30 -16.67
CA ARG A 222 -42.32 -13.49 -15.36
C ARG A 222 -42.70 -14.95 -15.03
N SER A 223 -42.84 -15.85 -16.01
CA SER A 223 -43.04 -17.28 -15.72
C SER A 223 -41.74 -17.91 -15.21
N LEU A 224 -40.61 -17.54 -15.82
CA LEU A 224 -39.29 -18.06 -15.46
C LEU A 224 -38.96 -17.87 -13.97
N ARG A 225 -39.28 -16.69 -13.40
CA ARG A 225 -39.14 -16.47 -11.95
C ARG A 225 -39.94 -17.47 -11.12
N ARG A 226 -41.16 -17.79 -11.54
CA ARG A 226 -42.01 -18.78 -10.84
C ARG A 226 -41.45 -20.19 -10.96
N HIS A 227 -40.87 -20.56 -12.10
CA HIS A 227 -40.18 -21.84 -12.29
C HIS A 227 -38.94 -21.94 -11.38
N LEU A 228 -38.14 -20.88 -11.29
CA LEU A 228 -37.01 -20.82 -10.35
C LEU A 228 -37.44 -20.96 -8.88
N ASP A 229 -38.46 -20.21 -8.45
CA ASP A 229 -39.02 -20.30 -7.10
C ASP A 229 -39.61 -21.72 -6.82
N ALA A 230 -40.32 -22.31 -7.80
CA ALA A 230 -40.87 -23.66 -7.72
C ALA A 230 -39.79 -24.74 -7.66
N TRP A 231 -38.71 -24.60 -8.44
CA TRP A 231 -37.53 -25.47 -8.39
C TRP A 231 -36.88 -25.46 -7.01
N VAL A 232 -36.63 -24.28 -6.43
CA VAL A 232 -36.08 -24.15 -5.06
C VAL A 232 -37.01 -24.84 -4.03
N MET A 233 -38.33 -24.70 -4.17
CA MET A 233 -39.31 -25.37 -3.31
C MET A 233 -39.34 -26.90 -3.51
N ALA A 234 -39.16 -27.39 -4.74
CA ALA A 234 -39.10 -28.82 -5.05
C ALA A 234 -37.83 -29.47 -4.49
N VAL A 235 -36.66 -28.87 -4.75
CA VAL A 235 -35.36 -29.35 -4.24
C VAL A 235 -35.34 -29.38 -2.71
N LYS A 236 -35.87 -28.35 -2.03
CA LYS A 236 -36.03 -28.36 -0.56
C LYS A 236 -36.90 -29.53 -0.04
N LYS A 237 -37.82 -30.06 -0.84
CA LYS A 237 -38.72 -31.19 -0.48
C LYS A 237 -38.23 -32.58 -0.91
N ILE A 238 -37.12 -32.69 -1.66
CA ILE A 238 -36.43 -33.97 -1.91
C ILE A 238 -35.73 -34.45 -0.61
N GLY A 239 -35.24 -33.51 0.21
CA GLY A 239 -34.60 -33.76 1.51
C GLY A 239 -33.17 -34.30 1.40
N LYS A 240 -32.40 -34.24 2.50
CA LYS A 240 -30.97 -34.63 2.50
C LYS A 240 -30.70 -36.10 2.09
N THR A 241 -31.68 -37.00 2.24
CA THR A 241 -31.48 -38.45 2.06
C THR A 241 -32.13 -39.05 0.81
N GLY A 242 -32.97 -38.31 0.07
CA GLY A 242 -33.52 -38.70 -1.26
C GLY A 242 -34.33 -40.01 -1.38
N LYS A 243 -34.46 -40.81 -0.31
CA LYS A 243 -34.95 -42.21 -0.36
C LYS A 243 -36.45 -42.39 -0.06
N GLY A 244 -37.19 -41.33 0.26
CA GLY A 244 -38.63 -41.41 0.56
C GLY A 244 -39.52 -41.53 -0.69
N LYS A 245 -40.66 -42.23 -0.61
CA LYS A 245 -41.63 -42.35 -1.73
C LYS A 245 -42.09 -41.01 -2.33
N ARG A 246 -42.08 -39.92 -1.54
CA ARG A 246 -42.40 -38.55 -2.02
C ARG A 246 -41.23 -37.88 -2.76
N ALA A 247 -39.99 -38.31 -2.56
CA ALA A 247 -38.80 -37.69 -3.18
C ALA A 247 -38.80 -37.87 -4.71
N MET A 248 -39.21 -39.04 -5.24
CA MET A 248 -39.34 -39.22 -6.70
C MET A 248 -40.35 -38.24 -7.33
N LYS A 249 -41.45 -37.89 -6.64
CA LYS A 249 -42.38 -36.87 -7.13
C LYS A 249 -41.70 -35.49 -7.18
N PHE A 250 -40.96 -35.11 -6.14
CA PHE A 250 -40.27 -33.82 -6.10
C PHE A 250 -39.05 -33.74 -7.01
N ARG A 251 -38.36 -34.85 -7.32
CA ARG A 251 -37.35 -34.94 -8.39
C ARG A 251 -37.95 -34.64 -9.75
N LYS A 252 -39.03 -35.32 -10.13
CA LYS A 252 -39.68 -35.08 -11.43
C LYS A 252 -40.19 -33.64 -11.58
N ILE A 253 -40.72 -33.05 -10.49
CA ILE A 253 -41.06 -31.62 -10.47
C ILE A 253 -39.80 -30.76 -10.63
N ALA A 254 -38.72 -31.02 -9.88
CA ALA A 254 -37.48 -30.26 -10.01
C ALA A 254 -36.88 -30.34 -11.44
N GLN A 255 -36.94 -31.49 -12.11
CA GLN A 255 -36.54 -31.62 -13.51
C GLN A 255 -37.41 -30.76 -14.44
N GLN A 256 -38.74 -30.79 -14.28
CA GLN A 256 -39.68 -30.00 -15.08
C GLN A 256 -39.52 -28.48 -14.87
N GLU A 257 -39.31 -28.04 -13.63
CA GLU A 257 -39.09 -26.60 -13.33
C GLU A 257 -37.68 -26.12 -13.73
N MET A 258 -36.65 -26.99 -13.63
CA MET A 258 -35.28 -26.70 -14.12
C MET A 258 -35.30 -26.44 -15.63
N GLU A 259 -35.99 -27.28 -16.39
CA GLU A 259 -36.07 -27.15 -17.85
C GLU A 259 -36.61 -25.78 -18.30
N HIS A 260 -37.48 -25.16 -17.50
CA HIS A 260 -38.02 -23.82 -17.76
C HIS A 260 -37.20 -22.66 -17.19
N CYS A 261 -36.06 -22.93 -16.52
CA CYS A 261 -35.19 -21.88 -15.97
C CYS A 261 -33.67 -22.10 -16.15
N LYS A 262 -33.23 -23.18 -16.80
CA LYS A 262 -31.80 -23.52 -16.99
C LYS A 262 -30.98 -22.37 -17.60
N ASP A 263 -31.54 -21.71 -18.62
CA ASP A 263 -30.92 -20.58 -19.36
C ASP A 263 -30.85 -19.26 -18.57
N SER A 264 -31.53 -19.16 -17.42
CA SER A 264 -31.63 -17.90 -16.67
C SER A 264 -30.44 -17.60 -15.76
N VAL A 265 -29.67 -18.64 -15.41
CA VAL A 265 -28.54 -18.54 -14.50
C VAL A 265 -27.27 -18.88 -15.28
N PRO A 266 -26.32 -17.94 -15.45
CA PRO A 266 -25.16 -18.13 -16.34
C PRO A 266 -24.08 -19.07 -15.77
N CYS A 267 -24.28 -19.62 -14.57
CA CYS A 267 -23.40 -20.60 -13.94
C CYS A 267 -24.17 -21.34 -12.84
N TRP A 268 -24.09 -22.68 -12.84
CA TRP A 268 -24.72 -23.54 -11.84
C TRP A 268 -23.63 -24.30 -11.06
N ILE A 269 -23.71 -24.27 -9.72
CA ILE A 269 -22.78 -24.98 -8.83
C ILE A 269 -23.56 -26.05 -8.07
N MET A 270 -23.30 -27.33 -8.36
CA MET A 270 -23.98 -28.45 -7.70
C MET A 270 -23.13 -29.75 -7.72
N PRO A 271 -23.29 -30.66 -6.73
CA PRO A 271 -22.66 -31.98 -6.77
C PRO A 271 -23.20 -32.85 -7.91
N LEU A 272 -22.39 -33.79 -8.42
CA LEU A 272 -22.71 -34.68 -9.55
C LEU A 272 -24.10 -35.32 -9.46
N TYR A 273 -24.44 -35.92 -8.31
CA TYR A 273 -25.73 -36.59 -8.11
C TYR A 273 -26.93 -35.64 -8.30
N LYS A 274 -26.78 -34.33 -8.04
CA LYS A 274 -27.83 -33.34 -8.32
C LYS A 274 -27.95 -32.99 -9.78
N VAL A 275 -26.86 -33.04 -10.55
CA VAL A 275 -26.92 -32.88 -12.02
C VAL A 275 -27.84 -33.94 -12.59
N ALA A 276 -27.57 -35.22 -12.30
CA ALA A 276 -28.39 -36.35 -12.72
C ALA A 276 -29.82 -36.36 -12.15
N GLU A 277 -30.05 -35.82 -10.94
CA GLU A 277 -31.39 -35.74 -10.34
C GLU A 277 -32.24 -34.54 -10.81
N THR A 278 -31.64 -33.47 -11.35
CA THR A 278 -32.37 -32.21 -11.63
C THR A 278 -32.29 -31.70 -13.06
N ILE A 279 -31.35 -32.17 -13.87
CA ILE A 279 -31.21 -31.79 -15.28
C ILE A 279 -31.61 -32.99 -16.15
N GLN A 280 -32.31 -32.74 -17.27
CA GLN A 280 -32.48 -33.73 -18.33
C GLN A 280 -31.27 -33.62 -19.28
N PRO A 281 -30.44 -34.67 -19.47
CA PRO A 281 -29.25 -34.56 -20.30
C PRO A 281 -29.58 -34.34 -21.78
N GLU A 282 -29.08 -33.24 -22.33
CA GLU A 282 -29.13 -32.90 -23.76
C GLU A 282 -27.70 -32.65 -24.27
N GLN A 283 -27.42 -33.02 -25.53
CA GLN A 283 -26.08 -32.86 -26.09
C GLN A 283 -25.64 -31.39 -26.06
N GLU A 284 -24.41 -31.13 -25.60
CA GLU A 284 -23.74 -29.82 -25.66
C GLU A 284 -24.51 -28.65 -24.99
N MET A 285 -25.46 -28.94 -24.11
CA MET A 285 -26.33 -27.93 -23.46
C MET A 285 -25.59 -26.92 -22.58
N TYR A 286 -24.36 -27.22 -22.13
CA TYR A 286 -23.49 -26.29 -21.41
C TYR A 286 -22.21 -25.99 -22.22
N ASP A 287 -21.92 -24.71 -22.47
CA ASP A 287 -20.69 -24.32 -23.17
C ASP A 287 -19.41 -24.76 -22.42
N TYR A 288 -19.46 -24.78 -21.09
CA TYR A 288 -18.38 -25.24 -20.21
C TYR A 288 -18.93 -26.02 -19.01
N VAL A 289 -18.28 -27.13 -18.66
CA VAL A 289 -18.41 -27.81 -17.36
C VAL A 289 -17.04 -27.82 -16.67
N ILE A 290 -17.01 -27.36 -15.42
CA ILE A 290 -15.82 -27.39 -14.57
C ILE A 290 -16.06 -28.40 -13.45
N ILE A 291 -15.15 -29.35 -13.30
CA ILE A 291 -15.17 -30.40 -12.29
C ILE A 291 -13.96 -30.21 -11.40
N ASP A 292 -14.21 -29.96 -10.12
CA ASP A 292 -13.20 -30.01 -9.07
C ASP A 292 -13.24 -31.39 -8.38
N GLU A 293 -12.13 -31.79 -7.76
CA GLU A 293 -11.98 -33.07 -7.05
C GLU A 293 -12.39 -34.32 -7.90
N ALA A 294 -12.13 -34.28 -9.22
CA ALA A 294 -12.57 -35.28 -10.19
C ALA A 294 -12.07 -36.72 -9.92
N SER A 295 -11.02 -36.91 -9.14
CA SER A 295 -10.54 -38.24 -8.72
C SER A 295 -11.45 -38.91 -7.68
N GLN A 296 -12.33 -38.14 -7.03
CA GLN A 296 -13.39 -38.64 -6.14
C GLN A 296 -14.65 -39.08 -6.91
N LEU A 297 -14.73 -38.81 -8.22
CA LEU A 297 -15.89 -39.18 -9.05
C LEU A 297 -15.65 -40.51 -9.77
N GLY A 298 -16.73 -41.27 -9.98
CA GLY A 298 -16.70 -42.55 -10.68
C GLY A 298 -17.00 -42.45 -12.18
N PRO A 299 -17.09 -43.60 -12.87
CA PRO A 299 -17.56 -43.69 -14.26
C PRO A 299 -18.97 -43.09 -14.48
N ASP A 300 -19.76 -42.92 -13.42
CA ASP A 300 -21.06 -42.23 -13.45
C ASP A 300 -20.95 -40.73 -13.80
N ALA A 301 -19.77 -40.12 -13.75
CA ALA A 301 -19.53 -38.76 -14.24
C ALA A 301 -19.41 -38.64 -15.77
N ILE A 302 -19.31 -39.76 -16.51
CA ILE A 302 -19.03 -39.73 -17.96
C ILE A 302 -20.10 -39.00 -18.79
N PHE A 303 -21.37 -38.95 -18.33
CA PHE A 303 -22.40 -38.16 -19.03
C PHE A 303 -22.11 -36.65 -19.04
N LEU A 304 -21.21 -36.15 -18.19
CA LEU A 304 -20.76 -34.75 -18.23
C LEU A 304 -20.08 -34.40 -19.56
N LEU A 305 -19.44 -35.37 -20.23
CA LEU A 305 -18.87 -35.22 -21.57
C LEU A 305 -19.94 -35.10 -22.67
N TYR A 306 -21.15 -35.64 -22.45
CA TYR A 306 -22.25 -35.53 -23.41
C TYR A 306 -22.96 -34.17 -23.32
N ILE A 307 -23.14 -33.64 -22.10
CA ILE A 307 -23.88 -32.39 -21.88
C ILE A 307 -23.06 -31.12 -22.10
N THR A 308 -21.80 -31.21 -22.51
CA THR A 308 -20.91 -30.03 -22.62
C THR A 308 -20.08 -29.98 -23.90
N LYS A 309 -19.74 -28.75 -24.31
CA LYS A 309 -18.83 -28.48 -25.44
C LYS A 309 -17.36 -28.46 -25.01
N ASN A 310 -17.07 -27.99 -23.79
CA ASN A 310 -15.73 -27.84 -23.25
C ASN A 310 -15.73 -28.31 -21.79
N ILE A 311 -14.74 -29.11 -21.39
CA ILE A 311 -14.66 -29.62 -20.03
C ILE A 311 -13.30 -29.26 -19.39
N ILE A 312 -13.34 -28.82 -18.13
CA ILE A 312 -12.15 -28.58 -17.31
C ILE A 312 -12.23 -29.54 -16.13
N ILE A 313 -11.22 -30.39 -15.99
CA ILE A 313 -11.20 -31.51 -15.05
C ILE A 313 -10.00 -31.34 -14.12
N VAL A 314 -10.27 -31.06 -12.84
CA VAL A 314 -9.26 -30.82 -11.80
C VAL A 314 -9.34 -31.96 -10.78
N GLY A 315 -8.20 -32.52 -10.39
CA GLY A 315 -8.12 -33.62 -9.43
C GLY A 315 -6.69 -34.10 -9.22
N ASP A 316 -6.50 -35.02 -8.27
CA ASP A 316 -5.20 -35.60 -7.93
C ASP A 316 -5.33 -37.13 -7.84
N ASP A 317 -4.56 -37.84 -8.68
CA ASP A 317 -4.57 -39.30 -8.77
C ASP A 317 -3.87 -40.02 -7.60
N LYS A 318 -3.08 -39.26 -6.81
CA LYS A 318 -2.32 -39.73 -5.65
C LYS A 318 -3.03 -39.47 -4.32
N GLN A 319 -4.14 -38.72 -4.28
CA GLN A 319 -4.88 -38.46 -3.03
C GLN A 319 -5.97 -39.50 -2.77
N THR A 320 -6.95 -39.70 -3.66
CA THR A 320 -8.00 -40.74 -3.51
C THR A 320 -8.54 -41.23 -4.84
N SER A 321 -9.14 -42.42 -4.82
CA SER A 321 -10.17 -42.84 -5.78
C SER A 321 -11.51 -43.03 -5.03
N PRO A 322 -12.66 -43.19 -5.71
CA PRO A 322 -13.95 -43.26 -5.03
C PRO A 322 -14.06 -44.50 -4.12
N GLU A 323 -14.21 -44.30 -2.81
CA GLU A 323 -14.40 -45.40 -1.86
C GLU A 323 -15.82 -45.99 -2.01
N TYR A 324 -15.99 -46.97 -2.91
CA TYR A 324 -17.23 -47.74 -3.11
C TYR A 324 -17.51 -48.73 -1.96
N VAL A 325 -17.53 -48.24 -0.72
CA VAL A 325 -17.62 -49.04 0.51
C VAL A 325 -18.89 -49.91 0.50
N GLY A 326 -18.68 -51.23 0.45
CA GLY A 326 -19.76 -52.23 0.45
C GLY A 326 -20.29 -52.64 -0.93
N VAL A 327 -19.71 -52.15 -2.02
CA VAL A 327 -19.94 -52.69 -3.38
C VAL A 327 -18.89 -53.77 -3.66
N ASP A 328 -19.33 -55.00 -3.91
CA ASP A 328 -18.45 -56.08 -4.36
C ASP A 328 -18.20 -55.93 -5.87
N ALA A 329 -16.93 -55.80 -6.28
CA ALA A 329 -16.54 -55.71 -7.70
C ALA A 329 -17.08 -56.89 -8.55
N ASN A 330 -17.22 -58.08 -7.94
CA ASN A 330 -17.81 -59.25 -8.60
C ASN A 330 -19.31 -59.08 -8.90
N THR A 331 -20.01 -58.17 -8.21
CA THR A 331 -21.40 -57.81 -8.55
C THR A 331 -21.49 -56.78 -9.66
N MET A 332 -20.46 -55.96 -9.88
CA MET A 332 -20.44 -54.99 -10.99
C MET A 332 -20.15 -55.65 -12.34
N THR A 333 -19.24 -56.63 -12.38
CA THR A 333 -18.78 -57.29 -13.62
C THR A 333 -19.92 -57.90 -14.49
N PRO A 334 -20.95 -58.58 -13.92
CA PRO A 334 -22.10 -59.04 -14.70
C PRO A 334 -22.95 -57.90 -15.29
N HIS A 335 -23.04 -56.75 -14.61
CA HIS A 335 -23.77 -55.59 -15.12
C HIS A 335 -22.99 -54.91 -16.25
N ILE A 336 -21.67 -54.73 -16.11
CA ILE A 336 -20.80 -54.22 -17.17
C ILE A 336 -20.98 -55.06 -18.45
N LYS A 337 -20.80 -56.39 -18.35
CA LYS A 337 -20.88 -57.30 -19.51
C LYS A 337 -22.29 -57.40 -20.12
N ARG A 338 -23.33 -57.06 -19.36
CA ARG A 338 -24.73 -57.02 -19.84
C ARG A 338 -25.12 -55.69 -20.49
N HIS A 339 -24.64 -54.56 -19.96
CA HIS A 339 -25.14 -53.23 -20.30
C HIS A 339 -24.15 -52.37 -21.12
N LEU A 340 -22.85 -52.65 -21.04
CA LEU A 340 -21.79 -51.92 -21.75
C LEU A 340 -21.18 -52.75 -22.90
N ASN A 341 -21.91 -53.77 -23.38
CA ASN A 341 -21.49 -54.60 -24.50
C ASN A 341 -21.37 -53.76 -25.78
N GLY A 342 -20.26 -53.92 -26.51
CA GLY A 342 -19.92 -53.12 -27.69
C GLY A 342 -19.26 -51.76 -27.39
N ILE A 343 -19.14 -51.35 -26.12
CA ILE A 343 -18.41 -50.14 -25.74
C ILE A 343 -16.91 -50.48 -25.57
N PRO A 344 -15.98 -49.71 -26.19
CA PRO A 344 -14.55 -49.88 -25.99
C PRO A 344 -14.16 -49.77 -24.51
N PHE A 345 -13.22 -50.61 -24.08
CA PHE A 345 -12.70 -50.65 -22.71
C PHE A 345 -13.78 -50.84 -21.63
N SER A 346 -14.90 -51.51 -21.96
CA SER A 346 -16.07 -51.61 -21.06
C SER A 346 -15.77 -52.17 -19.66
N ASP A 347 -14.84 -53.13 -19.53
CA ASP A 347 -14.40 -53.67 -18.23
C ASP A 347 -13.72 -52.61 -17.32
N TYR A 348 -13.24 -51.47 -17.85
CA TYR A 348 -12.63 -50.40 -17.07
C TYR A 348 -13.65 -49.48 -16.37
N TYR A 349 -14.93 -49.48 -16.76
CA TYR A 349 -15.98 -48.68 -16.10
C TYR A 349 -16.51 -49.34 -14.81
N GLY A 350 -15.62 -50.02 -14.07
CA GLY A 350 -15.87 -50.62 -12.77
C GLY A 350 -15.60 -49.66 -11.60
N THR A 351 -15.46 -50.22 -10.40
CA THR A 351 -15.17 -49.45 -9.18
C THR A 351 -13.67 -49.14 -8.98
N GLU A 352 -12.82 -49.51 -9.93
CA GLU A 352 -11.35 -49.48 -9.80
C GLU A 352 -10.71 -48.20 -10.36
N PHE A 353 -11.39 -47.51 -11.27
CA PHE A 353 -10.91 -46.31 -11.96
C PHE A 353 -11.80 -45.09 -11.65
N SER A 354 -11.17 -43.92 -11.45
CA SER A 354 -11.92 -42.67 -11.28
C SER A 354 -12.26 -42.03 -12.62
N PHE A 355 -13.20 -41.06 -12.62
CA PHE A 355 -13.44 -40.20 -13.77
C PHE A 355 -12.16 -39.45 -14.21
N PHE A 356 -11.31 -39.05 -13.26
CA PHE A 356 -10.02 -38.42 -13.56
C PHE A 356 -9.05 -39.40 -14.26
N ASP A 357 -9.09 -40.69 -13.93
CA ASP A 357 -8.31 -41.71 -14.63
C ASP A 357 -8.84 -41.96 -16.04
N HIS A 358 -10.16 -42.00 -16.23
CA HIS A 358 -10.79 -42.03 -17.55
C HIS A 358 -10.45 -40.80 -18.40
N ALA A 359 -10.47 -39.60 -17.81
CA ALA A 359 -10.17 -38.35 -18.51
C ALA A 359 -8.77 -38.34 -19.18
N LYS A 360 -7.77 -38.97 -18.55
CA LYS A 360 -6.41 -39.11 -19.12
C LYS A 360 -6.35 -39.85 -20.46
N PHE A 361 -7.38 -40.64 -20.80
CA PHE A 361 -7.47 -41.35 -22.08
C PHE A 361 -8.23 -40.57 -23.16
N PHE A 362 -8.99 -39.53 -22.78
CA PHE A 362 -9.91 -38.81 -23.67
C PHE A 362 -9.61 -37.31 -23.82
N CYS A 363 -8.74 -36.75 -22.98
CA CYS A 363 -8.34 -35.34 -23.00
C CYS A 363 -6.87 -35.19 -23.40
N ASP A 364 -6.60 -34.30 -24.35
CA ASP A 364 -5.24 -34.02 -24.84
C ASP A 364 -4.42 -33.22 -23.83
N GLY A 365 -3.62 -33.92 -23.02
CA GLY A 365 -2.63 -33.35 -22.13
C GLY A 365 -3.12 -33.08 -20.70
N VAL A 366 -2.18 -33.08 -19.75
CA VAL A 366 -2.44 -32.86 -18.31
C VAL A 366 -1.48 -31.80 -17.77
N THR A 367 -2.03 -30.65 -17.37
CA THR A 367 -1.27 -29.57 -16.73
C THR A 367 -1.07 -29.87 -15.25
N VAL A 368 0.16 -30.19 -14.84
CA VAL A 368 0.50 -30.50 -13.45
C VAL A 368 0.80 -29.22 -12.67
N LEU A 369 -0.01 -28.91 -11.66
CA LEU A 369 0.29 -27.86 -10.69
C LEU A 369 1.35 -28.35 -9.70
N ARG A 370 2.54 -27.73 -9.72
CA ARG A 370 3.69 -28.16 -8.89
C ARG A 370 3.91 -27.32 -7.63
N GLU A 371 3.29 -26.15 -7.54
CA GLU A 371 3.56 -25.17 -6.47
C GLU A 371 2.72 -25.50 -5.23
N HIS A 372 3.35 -25.70 -4.07
CA HIS A 372 2.70 -26.17 -2.84
C HIS A 372 2.86 -25.17 -1.69
N PHE A 373 1.72 -24.69 -1.16
CA PHE A 373 1.65 -23.55 -0.25
C PHE A 373 1.13 -23.90 1.17
N ARG A 374 0.68 -25.14 1.41
CA ARG A 374 -0.05 -25.53 2.65
C ARG A 374 0.87 -25.97 3.79
N CYS A 375 1.67 -27.01 3.54
CA CYS A 375 2.45 -27.69 4.56
C CYS A 375 3.86 -27.10 4.68
N MET A 376 4.53 -27.32 5.81
CA MET A 376 5.97 -27.08 5.91
C MET A 376 6.73 -27.96 4.89
N PRO A 377 7.91 -27.53 4.39
CA PRO A 377 8.72 -28.32 3.46
C PRO A 377 8.99 -29.75 3.95
N GLU A 378 9.34 -29.87 5.23
CA GLU A 378 9.56 -31.14 5.94
C GLU A 378 8.38 -32.10 5.74
N ILE A 379 7.15 -31.63 5.95
CA ILE A 379 5.93 -32.43 5.88
C ILE A 379 5.62 -32.87 4.45
N ILE A 380 5.61 -31.94 3.49
CA ILE A 380 5.23 -32.29 2.11
C ILE A 380 6.32 -33.08 1.38
N GLU A 381 7.59 -33.00 1.81
CA GLU A 381 8.69 -33.70 1.13
C GLU A 381 8.58 -35.23 1.27
N PHE A 382 7.93 -35.77 2.32
CA PHE A 382 7.54 -37.18 2.36
C PHE A 382 6.68 -37.55 1.15
N SER A 383 5.57 -36.83 0.96
CA SER A 383 4.65 -37.06 -0.15
C SER A 383 5.31 -36.80 -1.50
N ASN A 384 6.13 -35.76 -1.60
CA ASN A 384 6.88 -35.41 -2.80
C ASN A 384 7.81 -36.56 -3.23
N ARG A 385 8.65 -37.03 -2.30
CA ARG A 385 9.64 -38.09 -2.51
C ARG A 385 9.00 -39.41 -2.92
N HIS A 386 7.87 -39.78 -2.33
CA HIS A 386 7.27 -41.11 -2.51
C HIS A 386 6.15 -41.18 -3.55
N PHE A 387 5.40 -40.11 -3.81
CA PHE A 387 4.20 -40.18 -4.66
C PHE A 387 4.24 -39.29 -5.92
N TYR A 388 4.92 -38.14 -5.90
CA TYR A 388 4.88 -37.15 -7.00
C TYR A 388 6.18 -37.05 -7.81
N ALA A 389 7.34 -37.03 -7.15
CA ALA A 389 8.64 -36.94 -7.82
C ALA A 389 8.95 -38.16 -8.73
N PRO A 390 8.60 -39.42 -8.37
CA PRO A 390 8.82 -40.57 -9.24
C PRO A 390 8.09 -40.49 -10.59
N ASP A 391 6.89 -39.88 -10.63
CA ASP A 391 6.12 -39.62 -11.86
C ASP A 391 6.68 -38.43 -12.68
N GLY A 392 7.78 -37.80 -12.24
CA GLY A 392 8.26 -36.53 -12.79
C GLY A 392 7.36 -35.32 -12.42
N LYS A 393 6.29 -35.53 -11.63
CA LYS A 393 5.30 -34.54 -11.17
C LYS A 393 5.74 -33.77 -9.90
N GLY A 394 7.04 -33.80 -9.57
CA GLY A 394 7.58 -33.30 -8.30
C GLY A 394 7.07 -31.91 -7.87
N LEU A 395 6.67 -31.83 -6.59
CA LEU A 395 6.14 -30.64 -5.94
C LEU A 395 7.25 -29.74 -5.40
N TYR A 396 6.91 -28.46 -5.28
CA TYR A 396 7.78 -27.39 -4.81
C TYR A 396 7.17 -26.75 -3.56
N PRO A 397 7.75 -26.96 -2.35
CA PRO A 397 7.29 -26.29 -1.14
C PRO A 397 7.67 -24.80 -1.20
N LEU A 398 6.67 -23.92 -1.23
CA LEU A 398 6.83 -22.47 -1.29
C LEU A 398 6.33 -21.75 -0.02
N LYS A 399 5.80 -22.49 0.96
CA LYS A 399 5.31 -21.93 2.23
C LYS A 399 6.45 -21.23 2.99
N GLN A 400 6.21 -19.99 3.41
CA GLN A 400 7.00 -19.30 4.43
C GLN A 400 6.70 -19.81 5.84
N TYR A 401 7.70 -19.71 6.71
CA TYR A 401 7.67 -20.12 8.10
C TYR A 401 8.80 -19.44 8.87
N SER A 402 8.61 -19.29 10.17
CA SER A 402 9.58 -18.68 11.07
C SER A 402 10.68 -19.63 11.54
N GLU A 403 11.73 -19.11 12.20
CA GLU A 403 12.67 -19.91 12.99
C GLU A 403 12.02 -20.35 14.31
N ASN A 404 11.28 -19.44 14.96
CA ASN A 404 10.38 -19.72 16.10
C ASN A 404 9.10 -20.49 15.67
N ARG A 405 9.22 -21.45 14.75
CA ARG A 405 8.12 -22.33 14.33
C ARG A 405 8.09 -23.59 15.21
N LEU A 406 6.93 -24.22 15.28
CA LEU A 406 6.82 -25.58 15.81
C LEU A 406 7.65 -26.56 14.96
N GLU A 407 8.32 -27.50 15.62
CA GLU A 407 9.08 -28.58 14.98
C GLU A 407 8.16 -29.38 14.02
N PRO A 408 8.38 -29.38 12.69
CA PRO A 408 7.35 -29.87 11.77
C PRO A 408 7.07 -31.39 11.81
N LEU A 409 8.02 -32.19 12.30
CA LEU A 409 7.96 -33.64 12.36
C LEU A 409 8.38 -34.12 13.75
N VAL A 410 7.44 -34.59 14.56
CA VAL A 410 7.71 -35.13 15.91
C VAL A 410 7.37 -36.61 15.94
N ALA A 411 8.25 -37.45 16.48
CA ALA A 411 8.05 -38.91 16.57
C ALA A 411 7.92 -39.37 18.03
N GLU A 412 6.73 -39.83 18.41
CA GLU A 412 6.39 -40.26 19.76
C GLU A 412 6.35 -41.79 19.85
N PHE A 413 7.33 -42.37 20.56
CA PHE A 413 7.45 -43.82 20.71
C PHE A 413 6.66 -44.32 21.93
N CYS A 414 5.74 -45.25 21.68
CA CYS A 414 4.90 -45.90 22.68
C CYS A 414 5.47 -47.31 23.04
N PRO A 415 6.45 -47.45 23.97
CA PRO A 415 7.14 -48.71 24.22
C PRO A 415 6.22 -49.84 24.71
N ASN A 416 5.16 -49.49 25.45
CA ASN A 416 4.20 -50.44 26.01
C ASN A 416 2.99 -50.70 25.09
N GLY A 417 3.01 -50.24 23.84
CA GLY A 417 1.91 -50.40 22.91
C GLY A 417 1.67 -51.86 22.50
N TYR A 418 0.39 -52.23 22.36
CA TYR A 418 -0.06 -53.53 21.89
C TYR A 418 -1.32 -53.36 21.03
N THR A 419 -1.39 -54.09 19.91
CA THR A 419 -2.55 -54.04 19.01
C THR A 419 -3.51 -55.18 19.35
N GLU A 420 -4.79 -54.87 19.59
CA GLU A 420 -5.88 -55.85 19.68
C GLU A 420 -6.85 -55.74 18.50
N GLY A 421 -7.77 -56.69 18.39
CA GLY A 421 -8.79 -56.72 17.32
C GLY A 421 -8.28 -57.24 15.98
N ARG A 422 -9.07 -57.00 14.91
CA ARG A 422 -8.73 -57.34 13.51
C ARG A 422 -9.39 -56.38 12.52
N GLY A 423 -8.71 -56.10 11.41
CA GLY A 423 -9.24 -55.25 10.32
C GLY A 423 -9.60 -53.85 10.78
N ALA A 424 -10.77 -53.34 10.40
CA ALA A 424 -11.26 -52.02 10.81
C ALA A 424 -11.49 -51.87 12.34
N ARG A 425 -11.45 -52.99 13.09
CA ARG A 425 -11.58 -53.02 14.56
C ARG A 425 -10.24 -53.17 15.29
N ILE A 426 -9.09 -52.92 14.65
CA ILE A 426 -7.84 -52.87 15.42
C ILE A 426 -7.79 -51.61 16.30
N ILE A 427 -7.22 -51.77 17.49
CA ILE A 427 -7.06 -50.74 18.53
C ILE A 427 -5.66 -50.92 19.13
N ASN A 428 -4.99 -49.82 19.46
CA ASN A 428 -3.81 -49.80 20.32
C ASN A 428 -4.08 -48.82 21.46
N GLU A 429 -4.54 -49.35 22.60
CA GLU A 429 -5.05 -48.55 23.72
C GLU A 429 -3.95 -47.72 24.42
N PRO A 430 -2.73 -48.23 24.67
CA PRO A 430 -1.64 -47.39 25.17
C PRO A 430 -1.31 -46.22 24.23
N GLU A 431 -1.27 -46.45 22.91
CA GLU A 431 -1.04 -45.41 21.91
C GLU A 431 -2.19 -44.38 21.88
N ALA A 432 -3.45 -44.83 22.00
CA ALA A 432 -4.62 -43.95 22.06
C ALA A 432 -4.64 -43.06 23.32
N ASN A 433 -4.24 -43.61 24.48
CA ASN A 433 -4.09 -42.85 25.72
C ASN A 433 -2.94 -41.85 25.61
N HIS A 434 -1.80 -42.23 25.03
CA HIS A 434 -0.65 -41.33 24.87
C HIS A 434 -0.96 -40.16 23.92
N ILE A 435 -1.68 -40.40 22.82
CA ILE A 435 -2.20 -39.33 21.93
C ILE A 435 -3.08 -38.36 22.72
N ALA A 436 -4.02 -38.87 23.52
CA ALA A 436 -4.91 -38.03 24.32
C ALA A 436 -4.16 -37.24 25.41
N GLU A 437 -3.10 -37.82 25.99
CA GLU A 437 -2.21 -37.16 26.96
C GLU A 437 -1.41 -36.02 26.35
N THR A 438 -0.77 -36.27 25.20
CA THR A 438 0.00 -35.25 24.50
C THR A 438 -0.91 -34.11 24.04
N ILE A 439 -2.06 -34.40 23.40
CA ILE A 439 -3.04 -33.36 23.03
C ILE A 439 -3.54 -32.60 24.26
N GLY A 440 -3.71 -33.25 25.41
CA GLY A 440 -4.06 -32.59 26.68
C GLY A 440 -3.05 -31.49 27.07
N LYS A 441 -1.76 -31.82 27.08
CA LYS A 441 -0.68 -30.85 27.36
C LYS A 441 -0.64 -29.72 26.32
N LEU A 442 -0.75 -30.06 25.04
CA LEU A 442 -0.71 -29.08 23.94
C LEU A 442 -1.97 -28.18 23.86
N VAL A 443 -3.04 -28.50 24.61
CA VAL A 443 -4.17 -27.58 24.78
C VAL A 443 -3.81 -26.44 25.75
N GLU A 444 -2.92 -26.69 26.70
CA GLU A 444 -2.46 -25.76 27.76
C GLU A 444 -1.22 -24.93 27.35
N ASP A 445 -0.43 -25.40 26.38
CA ASP A 445 0.74 -24.72 25.84
C ASP A 445 0.39 -23.48 24.99
N GLU A 446 0.99 -22.33 25.31
CA GLU A 446 0.79 -21.05 24.64
C GLU A 446 1.25 -21.04 23.18
N ASN A 447 2.32 -21.79 22.84
CA ASN A 447 2.82 -21.92 21.46
C ASN A 447 1.78 -22.53 20.51
N TYR A 448 0.81 -23.24 21.08
CA TYR A 448 -0.28 -23.89 20.37
C TYR A 448 -1.56 -23.06 20.38
N ASN A 449 -1.62 -21.90 21.03
CA ASN A 449 -2.84 -21.11 21.15
C ASN A 449 -3.43 -20.75 19.76
N GLY A 450 -4.76 -20.78 19.64
CA GLY A 450 -5.48 -20.60 18.38
C GLY A 450 -5.37 -21.74 17.36
N LYS A 451 -4.35 -22.62 17.44
CA LYS A 451 -4.09 -23.68 16.45
C LYS A 451 -5.14 -24.80 16.50
N THR A 452 -5.53 -25.27 15.31
CA THR A 452 -6.51 -26.33 15.09
C THR A 452 -5.86 -27.70 14.97
N PHE A 453 -6.49 -28.72 15.57
CA PHE A 453 -5.94 -30.08 15.70
C PHE A 453 -6.77 -31.11 14.91
N GLY A 454 -6.14 -32.20 14.47
CA GLY A 454 -6.83 -33.35 13.87
C GLY A 454 -6.10 -34.67 14.12
N VAL A 455 -6.85 -35.72 14.47
CA VAL A 455 -6.31 -37.07 14.70
C VAL A 455 -6.63 -37.98 13.53
N ILE A 456 -5.61 -38.54 12.88
CA ILE A 456 -5.74 -39.47 11.76
C ILE A 456 -5.16 -40.83 12.16
N THR A 457 -6.00 -41.85 12.11
CA THR A 457 -5.60 -43.25 12.28
C THR A 457 -5.25 -43.85 10.92
N LEU A 458 -4.00 -44.32 10.78
CA LEU A 458 -3.50 -44.89 9.52
C LEU A 458 -4.02 -46.31 9.25
N GLN A 459 -4.56 -46.97 10.28
CA GLN A 459 -5.25 -48.25 10.26
C GLN A 459 -6.30 -48.27 11.39
N GLY A 460 -7.36 -49.07 11.25
CA GLY A 460 -8.32 -49.35 12.33
C GLY A 460 -9.23 -48.18 12.70
N ASN A 461 -10.34 -48.01 11.98
CA ASN A 461 -11.32 -46.93 12.23
C ASN A 461 -11.82 -46.87 13.69
N GLN A 462 -11.84 -48.02 14.40
CA GLN A 462 -12.23 -48.05 15.81
C GLN A 462 -11.25 -47.32 16.75
N GLN A 463 -9.95 -47.25 16.42
CA GLN A 463 -8.95 -46.47 17.15
C GLN A 463 -9.36 -44.98 17.22
N ALA A 464 -9.87 -44.42 16.13
CA ALA A 464 -10.23 -43.00 16.06
C ALA A 464 -11.33 -42.67 17.06
N SER A 465 -12.37 -43.51 17.15
CA SER A 465 -13.45 -43.35 18.12
C SER A 465 -12.99 -43.57 19.57
N VAL A 466 -11.97 -44.40 19.82
CA VAL A 466 -11.36 -44.52 21.16
C VAL A 466 -10.66 -43.21 21.54
N ILE A 467 -9.81 -42.66 20.68
CA ILE A 467 -9.10 -41.39 20.92
C ILE A 467 -10.10 -40.24 21.12
N GLU A 468 -11.14 -40.14 20.29
CA GLU A 468 -12.21 -39.14 20.41
C GLU A 468 -12.86 -39.17 21.80
N ASN A 469 -13.22 -40.35 22.29
CA ASN A 469 -13.82 -40.53 23.61
C ASN A 469 -12.85 -40.24 24.76
N LEU A 470 -11.53 -40.42 24.58
CA LEU A 470 -10.51 -40.06 25.56
C LEU A 470 -10.30 -38.53 25.59
N LEU A 471 -10.26 -37.88 24.43
CA LEU A 471 -10.13 -36.43 24.30
C LEU A 471 -11.33 -35.69 24.90
N LEU A 472 -12.56 -36.10 24.56
CA LEU A 472 -13.78 -35.49 25.12
C LEU A 472 -13.85 -35.58 26.64
N LYS A 473 -13.28 -36.63 27.26
CA LYS A 473 -13.15 -36.77 28.71
C LYS A 473 -12.03 -35.92 29.31
N ARG A 474 -10.92 -35.70 28.60
CA ARG A 474 -9.70 -35.06 29.12
C ARG A 474 -9.70 -33.53 28.94
N ILE A 475 -10.11 -33.02 27.79
CA ILE A 475 -10.13 -31.56 27.49
C ILE A 475 -11.55 -30.97 27.45
N GLY A 476 -12.58 -31.82 27.44
CA GLY A 476 -13.99 -31.40 27.41
C GLY A 476 -14.48 -30.90 26.04
N GLU A 477 -15.79 -30.92 25.84
CA GLU A 477 -16.44 -30.53 24.57
C GLU A 477 -16.09 -29.10 24.13
N LYS A 478 -15.92 -28.16 25.08
CA LYS A 478 -15.68 -26.74 24.77
C LYS A 478 -14.35 -26.52 24.03
N GLU A 479 -13.26 -27.08 24.55
CA GLU A 479 -11.95 -26.96 23.89
C GLU A 479 -11.89 -27.83 22.63
N PHE A 480 -12.51 -29.01 22.64
CA PHE A 480 -12.63 -29.87 21.45
C PHE A 480 -13.27 -29.12 20.25
N HIS A 481 -14.37 -28.40 20.47
CA HIS A 481 -15.01 -27.58 19.43
C HIS A 481 -14.19 -26.34 19.06
N LYS A 482 -13.60 -25.63 20.03
CA LYS A 482 -12.74 -24.44 19.82
C LYS A 482 -11.51 -24.77 18.96
N ARG A 483 -10.85 -25.89 19.25
CA ARG A 483 -9.70 -26.45 18.52
C ARG A 483 -10.10 -27.14 17.19
N LYS A 484 -11.40 -27.21 16.87
CA LYS A 484 -11.99 -27.88 15.69
C LYS A 484 -11.52 -29.34 15.51
N ILE A 485 -11.42 -30.07 16.62
CA ILE A 485 -10.88 -31.42 16.59
C ILE A 485 -11.79 -32.34 15.77
N VAL A 486 -11.18 -33.13 14.90
CA VAL A 486 -11.78 -34.28 14.21
C VAL A 486 -10.91 -35.48 14.54
N CYS A 487 -11.53 -36.66 14.70
CA CYS A 487 -10.85 -37.93 14.86
C CYS A 487 -11.37 -38.88 13.79
N GLY A 488 -10.48 -39.48 12.99
CA GLY A 488 -10.93 -40.35 11.90
C GLY A 488 -9.83 -41.13 11.18
N ASN A 489 -10.14 -41.55 9.96
CA ASN A 489 -9.18 -42.04 8.96
C ASN A 489 -8.84 -40.90 7.97
N SER A 490 -7.96 -41.16 7.00
CA SER A 490 -7.56 -40.12 6.02
C SER A 490 -8.74 -39.54 5.20
N SER A 491 -9.74 -40.36 4.81
CA SER A 491 -10.92 -39.85 4.08
C SER A 491 -11.84 -38.98 4.93
N SER A 492 -11.75 -39.04 6.27
CA SER A 492 -12.45 -38.12 7.18
C SER A 492 -11.93 -36.67 7.12
N PHE A 493 -10.75 -36.44 6.54
CA PHE A 493 -10.12 -35.12 6.35
C PHE A 493 -10.05 -34.71 4.87
N GLN A 494 -10.81 -35.37 4.00
CA GLN A 494 -10.85 -35.04 2.58
C GLN A 494 -11.42 -33.63 2.36
N GLY A 495 -10.68 -32.79 1.64
CA GLY A 495 -10.99 -31.37 1.47
C GLY A 495 -10.80 -30.50 2.74
N ASP A 496 -10.38 -31.08 3.86
CA ASP A 496 -10.14 -30.37 5.13
C ASP A 496 -8.64 -30.37 5.49
N GLU A 497 -8.24 -29.50 6.42
CA GLU A 497 -6.84 -29.21 6.78
C GLU A 497 -6.72 -28.70 8.23
N ARG A 498 -5.62 -29.02 8.92
CA ARG A 498 -5.37 -28.59 10.31
C ARG A 498 -3.97 -28.04 10.47
N ASP A 499 -3.79 -27.23 11.50
CA ASP A 499 -2.48 -26.64 11.79
C ASP A 499 -1.53 -27.74 12.33
N ILE A 500 -2.05 -28.57 13.25
CA ILE A 500 -1.39 -29.76 13.81
C ILE A 500 -2.17 -31.03 13.46
N ILE A 501 -1.47 -32.09 13.05
CA ILE A 501 -2.04 -33.44 12.86
C ILE A 501 -1.35 -34.44 13.79
N PHE A 502 -2.15 -35.37 14.34
CA PHE A 502 -1.70 -36.46 15.21
C PHE A 502 -1.97 -37.79 14.48
N LEU A 503 -0.90 -38.44 13.97
CA LEU A 503 -0.97 -39.71 13.26
C LEU A 503 -0.83 -40.88 14.24
N SER A 504 -1.83 -41.76 14.28
CA SER A 504 -1.77 -43.04 15.02
C SER A 504 -1.42 -44.17 14.05
N LEU A 505 -0.29 -44.83 14.27
CA LEU A 505 0.20 -45.95 13.45
C LEU A 505 -0.53 -47.27 13.77
N VAL A 506 -1.03 -47.41 15.01
CA VAL A 506 -1.80 -48.55 15.58
C VAL A 506 -1.05 -49.90 15.56
N THR A 507 0.19 -49.91 15.07
CA THR A 507 0.99 -51.12 14.86
C THR A 507 1.94 -51.31 16.03
N ALA A 508 1.86 -52.45 16.70
CA ALA A 508 2.76 -52.87 17.77
C ALA A 508 3.47 -54.21 17.48
N HIS A 509 4.43 -54.58 18.34
CA HIS A 509 5.23 -55.81 18.28
C HIS A 509 4.39 -57.10 18.18
N ASN A 510 3.25 -57.17 18.88
CA ASN A 510 2.37 -58.34 18.91
C ASN A 510 1.49 -58.51 17.64
N HIS A 511 1.39 -57.48 16.80
CA HIS A 511 0.54 -57.51 15.60
C HIS A 511 1.24 -58.23 14.45
N ASN A 512 0.59 -59.23 13.87
CA ASN A 512 1.10 -59.93 12.68
C ASN A 512 0.75 -59.12 11.41
N ARG A 513 1.76 -58.71 10.64
CA ARG A 513 1.65 -57.62 9.64
C ARG A 513 1.75 -58.13 8.21
N SER A 514 0.74 -57.83 7.40
CA SER A 514 0.95 -57.63 5.96
C SER A 514 1.66 -56.29 5.73
N ALA A 515 2.47 -56.18 4.68
CA ALA A 515 3.09 -54.92 4.32
C ALA A 515 2.06 -53.94 3.72
N LEU A 516 2.14 -52.65 4.08
CA LEU A 516 1.30 -51.59 3.51
C LEU A 516 2.02 -50.98 2.30
N VAL A 517 1.65 -51.44 1.11
CA VAL A 517 2.34 -51.17 -0.17
C VAL A 517 1.37 -51.06 -1.37
N LYS A 518 0.06 -51.00 -1.13
CA LYS A 518 -0.95 -50.92 -2.21
C LYS A 518 -1.22 -49.47 -2.61
N PRO A 519 -1.76 -49.21 -3.82
CA PRO A 519 -2.20 -47.86 -4.21
C PRO A 519 -3.22 -47.23 -3.23
N GLU A 520 -4.09 -48.03 -2.59
CA GLU A 520 -5.00 -47.54 -1.54
C GLU A 520 -4.26 -47.17 -0.24
N ASP A 521 -3.13 -47.83 0.06
CA ASP A 521 -2.26 -47.45 1.18
C ASP A 521 -1.48 -46.18 0.86
N GLU A 522 -0.90 -46.07 -0.34
CA GLU A 522 -0.16 -44.88 -0.80
C GLU A 522 -1.05 -43.63 -0.72
N ARG A 523 -2.26 -43.71 -1.29
CA ARG A 523 -3.29 -42.66 -1.21
C ARG A 523 -3.63 -42.29 0.24
N ARG A 524 -3.88 -43.29 1.10
CA ARG A 524 -4.23 -43.08 2.51
C ARG A 524 -3.10 -42.39 3.30
N PHE A 525 -1.85 -42.74 3.05
CA PHE A 525 -0.68 -42.11 3.68
C PHE A 525 -0.41 -40.71 3.11
N ASN A 526 -0.48 -40.52 1.78
CA ASN A 526 -0.32 -39.23 1.13
C ASN A 526 -1.33 -38.20 1.68
N VAL A 527 -2.62 -38.55 1.70
CA VAL A 527 -3.66 -37.69 2.26
C VAL A 527 -3.39 -37.36 3.71
N ALA A 528 -3.06 -38.34 4.55
CA ALA A 528 -2.84 -38.15 5.98
C ALA A 528 -1.72 -37.13 6.27
N VAL A 529 -0.57 -37.27 5.62
CA VAL A 529 0.57 -36.35 5.78
C VAL A 529 0.25 -34.98 5.19
N SER A 530 -0.41 -34.91 4.03
CA SER A 530 -0.72 -33.64 3.36
C SER A 530 -1.88 -32.83 3.99
N ARG A 531 -2.42 -33.25 5.15
CA ARG A 531 -3.44 -32.50 5.91
C ARG A 531 -2.86 -31.43 6.84
N ALA A 532 -1.61 -31.59 7.25
CA ALA A 532 -0.97 -30.74 8.26
C ALA A 532 -0.35 -29.49 7.65
N LYS A 533 -0.56 -28.32 8.27
CA LYS A 533 0.06 -27.07 7.81
C LYS A 533 1.41 -26.84 8.47
N GLU A 534 1.51 -27.05 9.77
CA GLU A 534 2.67 -26.65 10.56
C GLU A 534 3.44 -27.85 11.12
N GLN A 535 2.74 -28.80 11.75
CA GLN A 535 3.39 -29.89 12.48
C GLN A 535 2.59 -31.20 12.39
N ILE A 536 3.32 -32.32 12.38
CA ILE A 536 2.76 -33.66 12.59
C ILE A 536 3.44 -34.32 13.79
N PHE A 537 2.64 -34.89 14.69
CA PHE A 537 3.09 -35.91 15.63
C PHE A 537 2.80 -37.30 15.07
N LEU A 538 3.80 -38.18 14.98
CA LEU A 538 3.66 -39.58 14.60
C LEU A 538 3.80 -40.47 15.84
N PHE A 539 2.70 -41.08 16.27
CA PHE A 539 2.68 -42.03 17.38
C PHE A 539 2.91 -43.44 16.86
N HIS A 540 3.94 -44.10 17.36
CA HIS A 540 4.36 -45.41 16.87
C HIS A 540 4.73 -46.37 18.02
N SER A 541 4.27 -47.61 17.93
CA SER A 541 4.53 -48.66 18.94
C SER A 541 5.51 -49.74 18.44
N VAL A 542 6.36 -49.36 17.49
CA VAL A 542 7.39 -50.18 16.80
C VAL A 542 8.56 -49.29 16.41
N GLN A 543 9.77 -49.83 16.28
CA GLN A 543 10.93 -49.12 15.74
C GLN A 543 11.17 -49.49 14.26
N LEU A 544 12.26 -48.98 13.67
CA LEU A 544 12.61 -49.26 12.27
C LEU A 544 13.02 -50.73 12.07
N ASP A 545 13.75 -51.30 13.03
CA ASP A 545 14.22 -52.69 12.99
C ASP A 545 13.06 -53.71 13.07
N ASP A 546 11.94 -53.34 13.70
CA ASP A 546 10.70 -54.13 13.72
C ASP A 546 9.99 -54.17 12.35
N LEU A 547 10.37 -53.28 11.42
CA LEU A 547 9.73 -53.08 10.12
C LEU A 547 10.64 -53.55 8.98
N SER A 548 11.02 -54.83 9.03
CA SER A 548 11.91 -55.55 8.09
C SER A 548 11.66 -55.40 6.57
N ASN A 549 10.55 -54.79 6.14
CA ASN A 549 10.29 -54.44 4.75
C ASN A 549 10.37 -52.92 4.55
N THR A 550 11.48 -52.43 4.03
CA THR A 550 11.72 -51.00 3.74
C THR A 550 10.78 -50.40 2.70
N ASN A 551 10.05 -51.23 1.93
CA ASN A 551 9.01 -50.75 1.02
C ASN A 551 7.69 -50.40 1.72
N ASP A 552 7.46 -50.88 2.95
CA ASP A 552 6.26 -50.59 3.73
C ASP A 552 6.14 -49.08 4.01
N LEU A 553 4.97 -48.51 3.78
CA LEU A 553 4.72 -47.09 4.01
C LEU A 553 4.89 -46.67 5.47
N ARG A 554 4.75 -47.59 6.43
CA ARG A 554 5.08 -47.35 7.85
C ARG A 554 6.57 -47.22 8.09
N TYR A 555 7.40 -48.03 7.40
CA TYR A 555 8.85 -47.89 7.45
C TYR A 555 9.24 -46.55 6.85
N LYS A 556 8.80 -46.25 5.62
CA LYS A 556 9.09 -44.98 4.92
C LYS A 556 8.68 -43.76 5.72
N LEU A 557 7.52 -43.79 6.37
CA LEU A 557 7.04 -42.69 7.21
C LEU A 557 7.89 -42.55 8.49
N LEU A 558 8.18 -43.64 9.20
CA LEU A 558 9.00 -43.58 10.42
C LEU A 558 10.47 -43.21 10.14
N ASP A 559 11.01 -43.65 9.01
CA ASP A 559 12.34 -43.30 8.52
C ASP A 559 12.42 -41.81 8.18
N HIS A 560 11.43 -41.29 7.47
CA HIS A 560 11.32 -39.85 7.20
C HIS A 560 11.19 -39.02 8.49
N PHE A 561 10.47 -39.49 9.51
CA PHE A 561 10.37 -38.77 10.79
C PHE A 561 11.63 -38.85 11.66
N LYS A 562 12.54 -39.81 11.43
CA LYS A 562 13.76 -39.99 12.23
C LYS A 562 15.05 -39.50 11.55
N ASN A 563 15.11 -39.56 10.23
CA ASN A 563 16.34 -39.38 9.45
C ASN A 563 16.26 -38.22 8.44
N TYR A 564 15.21 -37.40 8.47
CA TYR A 564 15.07 -36.24 7.58
C TYR A 564 15.80 -35.00 8.12
N ASN A 565 16.92 -34.66 7.50
CA ASN A 565 17.61 -33.38 7.72
C ASN A 565 17.37 -32.44 6.52
N SER A 566 16.74 -31.29 6.75
CA SER A 566 16.58 -30.19 5.76
C SER A 566 17.68 -29.12 5.83
N TYR A 567 18.79 -29.39 6.54
CA TYR A 567 19.78 -28.38 6.89
C TYR A 567 20.52 -27.79 5.67
N GLN A 568 20.19 -26.54 5.35
CA GLN A 568 21.01 -25.66 4.50
C GLN A 568 22.11 -25.03 5.36
N PRO A 569 23.38 -25.00 4.93
CA PRO A 569 24.46 -24.39 5.71
C PRO A 569 24.24 -22.88 5.84
N ILE A 570 24.11 -22.42 7.09
CA ILE A 570 24.06 -20.99 7.43
C ILE A 570 25.51 -20.49 7.57
N PHE A 571 25.86 -19.42 6.87
CA PHE A 571 27.22 -18.87 6.88
C PHE A 571 27.26 -17.52 7.62
N ASN A 572 27.83 -17.50 8.83
CA ASN A 572 27.88 -16.31 9.69
C ASN A 572 29.31 -15.74 9.86
N THR A 573 30.17 -15.85 8.84
CA THR A 573 31.57 -15.37 8.91
C THR A 573 32.00 -14.57 7.66
N PRO A 574 32.46 -13.31 7.79
CA PRO A 574 32.89 -12.50 6.64
C PRO A 574 34.06 -13.10 5.83
N ILE A 575 33.90 -13.11 4.51
CA ILE A 575 34.81 -13.68 3.52
C ILE A 575 35.76 -12.60 3.00
N LYS A 576 37.06 -12.71 3.29
CA LYS A 576 38.08 -11.77 2.78
C LYS A 576 38.25 -11.90 1.26
N ARG A 577 38.12 -10.79 0.54
CA ARG A 577 38.30 -10.68 -0.92
C ARG A 577 39.73 -11.07 -1.33
N ARG A 578 39.88 -11.78 -2.46
CA ARG A 578 41.15 -12.31 -2.99
C ARG A 578 41.28 -12.01 -4.48
N MET A 579 42.50 -12.08 -5.02
CA MET A 579 42.73 -12.04 -6.47
C MET A 579 42.26 -13.36 -7.09
N GLY A 580 41.29 -13.30 -7.99
CA GLY A 580 40.69 -14.47 -8.66
C GLY A 580 39.18 -14.32 -8.83
N THR A 581 38.50 -15.43 -9.13
CA THR A 581 37.04 -15.54 -9.06
C THR A 581 36.56 -15.45 -7.60
N GLN A 582 35.27 -15.22 -7.42
CA GLN A 582 34.60 -15.37 -6.13
C GLN A 582 34.65 -16.84 -5.65
N PRO A 583 34.51 -17.10 -4.33
CA PRO A 583 34.37 -18.46 -3.81
C PRO A 583 32.95 -19.00 -4.00
N GLU A 584 32.84 -20.32 -4.10
CA GLU A 584 31.55 -21.03 -4.01
C GLU A 584 30.82 -20.70 -2.68
N PRO A 585 29.49 -20.61 -2.68
CA PRO A 585 28.56 -20.87 -3.80
C PRO A 585 28.26 -19.65 -4.69
N PHE A 586 28.86 -18.48 -4.42
CA PHE A 586 28.48 -17.19 -5.01
C PHE A 586 28.75 -17.10 -6.53
N ASP A 587 27.91 -16.38 -7.28
CA ASP A 587 28.04 -16.18 -8.73
C ASP A 587 28.87 -14.93 -9.11
N SER A 588 29.19 -14.06 -8.15
CA SER A 588 29.99 -12.85 -8.35
C SER A 588 30.65 -12.32 -7.06
N TRP A 589 31.68 -11.48 -7.21
CA TRP A 589 32.27 -10.72 -6.09
C TRP A 589 31.33 -9.64 -5.52
N PHE A 590 30.26 -9.28 -6.23
CA PHE A 590 29.30 -8.28 -5.76
C PHE A 590 28.41 -8.87 -4.65
N GLU A 591 27.87 -10.08 -4.85
CA GLU A 591 27.15 -10.82 -3.81
C GLU A 591 28.02 -11.02 -2.55
N VAL A 592 29.30 -11.35 -2.72
CA VAL A 592 30.23 -11.55 -1.59
C VAL A 592 30.47 -10.26 -0.81
N ASP A 593 30.58 -9.12 -1.48
CA ASP A 593 30.72 -7.82 -0.80
C ASP A 593 29.42 -7.44 -0.06
N VAL A 594 28.24 -7.70 -0.64
CA VAL A 594 26.92 -7.48 -0.01
C VAL A 594 26.73 -8.40 1.20
N TYR A 595 27.01 -9.69 1.05
CA TYR A 595 27.05 -10.69 2.12
C TYR A 595 27.94 -10.25 3.28
N ASN A 596 29.14 -9.74 2.98
CA ASN A 596 30.07 -9.24 3.98
C ASN A 596 29.52 -8.06 4.79
N ASP A 597 28.70 -7.18 4.21
CA ASP A 597 28.12 -6.04 4.92
C ASP A 597 26.92 -6.47 5.78
N ILE A 598 26.10 -7.42 5.33
CA ILE A 598 24.94 -7.91 6.08
C ILE A 598 25.37 -8.83 7.25
N VAL A 599 26.36 -9.71 7.06
CA VAL A 599 26.89 -10.54 8.16
C VAL A 599 27.61 -9.70 9.23
N ARG A 600 28.17 -8.53 8.87
CA ARG A 600 28.67 -7.54 9.86
C ARG A 600 27.56 -6.94 10.74
N LYS A 601 26.30 -7.02 10.32
CA LYS A 601 25.10 -6.67 11.12
C LYS A 601 24.53 -7.87 11.90
N GLN A 602 25.32 -8.95 12.07
CA GLN A 602 24.98 -10.17 12.82
C GLN A 602 23.78 -10.96 12.27
N LEU A 603 23.36 -10.70 11.04
CA LEU A 603 22.21 -11.36 10.41
C LEU A 603 22.62 -12.68 9.75
N SER A 604 21.89 -13.75 10.06
CA SER A 604 22.08 -15.07 9.46
C SER A 604 21.69 -15.06 7.98
N ILE A 605 22.61 -15.49 7.11
CA ILE A 605 22.36 -15.61 5.66
C ILE A 605 22.64 -17.02 5.15
N ILE A 606 21.75 -17.48 4.27
CA ILE A 606 22.00 -18.59 3.36
C ILE A 606 22.27 -17.99 1.96
N PRO A 607 23.51 -18.05 1.44
CA PRO A 607 23.80 -17.64 0.07
C PRO A 607 23.30 -18.70 -0.93
N GLN A 608 22.86 -18.23 -2.09
CA GLN A 608 22.43 -19.01 -3.25
C GLN A 608 21.34 -20.04 -2.89
N TYR A 609 20.31 -19.54 -2.21
CA TYR A 609 19.20 -20.31 -1.67
C TYR A 609 18.35 -20.92 -2.80
N GLU A 610 18.37 -22.25 -2.91
CA GLU A 610 17.50 -22.98 -3.84
C GLU A 610 16.06 -23.05 -3.31
N VAL A 611 15.16 -22.29 -3.91
CA VAL A 611 13.73 -22.60 -3.83
C VAL A 611 13.39 -23.65 -4.88
N ALA A 612 12.44 -24.53 -4.56
CA ALA A 612 11.85 -25.45 -5.53
C ALA A 612 12.85 -26.43 -6.20
N LYS A 613 13.87 -26.92 -5.45
CA LYS A 613 14.90 -27.88 -5.91
C LYS A 613 15.62 -27.38 -7.17
N GLY A 614 16.37 -26.30 -7.03
CA GLY A 614 17.11 -25.63 -8.11
C GLY A 614 16.25 -24.90 -9.15
N ARG A 615 14.91 -25.00 -9.14
CA ARG A 615 14.06 -24.32 -10.15
C ARG A 615 14.12 -22.80 -10.03
N TYR A 616 14.26 -22.27 -8.82
CA TYR A 616 14.49 -20.85 -8.59
C TYR A 616 15.69 -20.70 -7.63
N LYS A 617 16.81 -20.22 -8.16
CA LYS A 617 17.91 -19.68 -7.35
C LYS A 617 17.48 -18.29 -6.86
N ILE A 618 17.81 -17.95 -5.61
CA ILE A 618 17.81 -16.59 -5.06
C ILE A 618 19.24 -16.33 -4.60
N ASP A 619 19.84 -15.21 -5.00
CA ASP A 619 21.28 -14.98 -4.76
C ASP A 619 21.66 -15.09 -3.28
N MET A 620 20.82 -14.58 -2.39
CA MET A 620 20.98 -14.63 -0.94
C MET A 620 19.61 -14.63 -0.25
N VAL A 621 19.49 -15.26 0.92
CA VAL A 621 18.32 -15.12 1.81
C VAL A 621 18.79 -14.75 3.20
N ALA A 622 18.32 -13.60 3.70
CA ALA A 622 18.47 -13.21 5.10
C ALA A 622 17.36 -13.83 5.95
N LEU A 623 17.75 -14.34 7.12
CA LEU A 623 16.88 -14.93 8.12
C LEU A 623 16.80 -13.97 9.31
N LEU A 624 15.60 -13.52 9.67
CA LEU A 624 15.37 -12.61 10.78
C LEU A 624 14.98 -13.38 12.07
N PRO A 625 15.18 -12.81 13.27
CA PRO A 625 14.82 -13.48 14.54
C PRO A 625 13.33 -13.76 14.77
N ASP A 626 12.40 -13.04 14.14
CA ASP A 626 10.98 -13.43 14.06
C ASP A 626 10.76 -14.60 13.09
N GLY A 627 11.76 -14.90 12.28
CA GLY A 627 11.78 -15.89 11.23
C GLY A 627 11.27 -15.41 9.87
N THR A 628 11.07 -14.09 9.69
CA THR A 628 10.81 -13.52 8.37
C THR A 628 11.99 -13.79 7.45
N LYS A 629 11.71 -14.20 6.20
CA LYS A 629 12.73 -14.47 5.17
C LYS A 629 12.70 -13.40 4.10
N ILE A 630 13.79 -12.63 4.02
CA ILE A 630 13.99 -11.63 2.96
C ILE A 630 14.86 -12.26 1.88
N ALA A 631 14.32 -12.37 0.67
CA ALA A 631 15.05 -12.70 -0.53
C ALA A 631 15.87 -11.48 -0.98
N ILE A 632 17.18 -11.63 -1.10
CA ILE A 632 18.11 -10.57 -1.50
C ILE A 632 18.70 -10.96 -2.87
N GLU A 633 18.45 -10.13 -3.87
CA GLU A 633 18.92 -10.30 -5.26
C GLU A 633 19.97 -9.23 -5.57
N CYS A 634 21.08 -9.62 -6.20
CA CYS A 634 22.24 -8.78 -6.47
C CYS A 634 22.32 -8.40 -7.95
N ASP A 635 21.56 -7.40 -8.36
CA ASP A 635 21.49 -6.88 -9.74
C ASP A 635 22.79 -6.16 -10.15
N GLY A 636 23.78 -6.94 -10.59
CA GLY A 636 25.04 -6.46 -11.16
C GLY A 636 25.05 -6.38 -12.69
N ASP A 637 26.21 -6.05 -13.27
CA ASP A 637 26.37 -5.74 -14.71
C ASP A 637 26.12 -6.91 -15.70
N LYS A 638 25.82 -8.12 -15.21
CA LYS A 638 25.45 -9.28 -16.03
C LYS A 638 24.01 -9.14 -16.56
N TRP A 639 23.78 -8.21 -17.50
CA TRP A 639 22.45 -8.03 -18.09
C TRP A 639 22.03 -9.24 -18.94
N HIS A 640 21.06 -10.02 -18.42
CA HIS A 640 20.61 -11.28 -19.00
C HIS A 640 19.59 -11.17 -20.15
N GLY A 641 19.21 -9.95 -20.55
CA GLY A 641 18.34 -9.72 -21.73
C GLY A 641 16.83 -9.75 -21.44
N PRO A 642 15.99 -9.38 -22.44
CA PRO A 642 14.57 -9.08 -22.19
C PRO A 642 13.70 -10.27 -21.79
N GLU A 643 13.96 -11.45 -22.35
CA GLU A 643 13.20 -12.67 -22.03
C GLU A 643 13.52 -13.19 -20.64
N GLN A 644 14.81 -13.16 -20.24
CA GLN A 644 15.20 -13.56 -18.89
C GLN A 644 14.64 -12.58 -17.85
N HIS A 645 14.66 -11.26 -18.12
CA HIS A 645 13.99 -10.26 -17.28
C HIS A 645 12.48 -10.50 -17.10
N GLN A 646 11.76 -10.96 -18.13
CA GLN A 646 10.35 -11.37 -17.98
C GLN A 646 10.20 -12.61 -17.09
N ASN A 647 11.08 -13.61 -17.26
CA ASN A 647 11.10 -14.79 -16.41
C ASN A 647 11.46 -14.45 -14.96
N ASP A 648 12.36 -13.49 -14.72
CA ASP A 648 12.74 -13.01 -13.39
C ASP A 648 11.61 -12.24 -12.70
N ILE A 649 10.90 -11.36 -13.42
CA ILE A 649 9.68 -10.73 -12.89
C ILE A 649 8.61 -11.78 -12.60
N MET A 650 8.47 -12.82 -13.43
CA MET A 650 7.50 -13.88 -13.18
C MET A 650 7.92 -14.81 -12.02
N ARG A 651 9.21 -15.09 -11.85
CA ARG A 651 9.82 -15.77 -10.69
C ARG A 651 9.56 -14.99 -9.40
N GLN A 652 9.86 -13.71 -9.40
CA GLN A 652 9.61 -12.81 -8.27
C GLN A 652 8.11 -12.76 -7.95
N LYS A 653 7.23 -12.52 -8.92
CA LYS A 653 5.76 -12.56 -8.71
C LYS A 653 5.21 -13.93 -8.32
N VAL A 654 5.90 -15.03 -8.61
CA VAL A 654 5.54 -16.35 -8.04
C VAL A 654 5.84 -16.33 -6.54
N LEU A 655 7.05 -15.98 -6.16
CA LEU A 655 7.54 -16.06 -4.78
C LEU A 655 6.90 -14.99 -3.86
N GLU A 656 6.67 -13.77 -4.33
CA GLU A 656 5.91 -12.72 -3.63
C GLU A 656 4.46 -13.16 -3.32
N ARG A 657 3.81 -13.91 -4.21
CA ARG A 657 2.47 -14.50 -3.94
C ARG A 657 2.51 -15.60 -2.88
N CYS A 658 3.69 -16.16 -2.59
CA CYS A 658 3.93 -17.07 -1.46
C CYS A 658 4.29 -16.31 -0.17
N GLY A 659 4.40 -14.98 -0.24
CA GLY A 659 4.74 -14.08 0.86
C GLY A 659 6.22 -13.62 0.91
N TRP A 660 7.09 -14.12 0.02
CA TRP A 660 8.51 -13.73 0.02
C TRP A 660 8.65 -12.22 -0.19
N GLN A 661 9.31 -11.56 0.76
CA GLN A 661 9.75 -10.18 0.62
C GLN A 661 11.02 -10.17 -0.21
N PHE A 662 11.06 -9.36 -1.26
CA PHE A 662 12.24 -9.17 -2.10
C PHE A 662 12.89 -7.82 -1.84
N PHE A 663 14.20 -7.85 -1.63
CA PHE A 663 15.07 -6.71 -1.64
C PHE A 663 16.08 -6.85 -2.78
N ARG A 664 16.27 -5.80 -3.58
CA ARG A 664 17.19 -5.79 -4.72
C ARG A 664 18.33 -4.82 -4.43
N VAL A 665 19.55 -5.32 -4.42
CA VAL A 665 20.75 -4.49 -4.35
C VAL A 665 21.23 -4.23 -5.77
N ARG A 666 21.19 -2.98 -6.22
CA ARG A 666 21.75 -2.59 -7.52
C ARG A 666 23.26 -2.38 -7.38
N GLY A 667 24.05 -2.98 -8.27
CA GLY A 667 25.52 -2.87 -8.23
C GLY A 667 26.02 -1.43 -8.27
N TYR A 668 25.43 -0.59 -9.12
CA TYR A 668 25.84 0.83 -9.24
C TYR A 668 25.51 1.66 -8.00
N GLU A 669 24.38 1.41 -7.33
CA GLU A 669 23.98 2.14 -6.10
C GLU A 669 24.89 1.74 -4.95
N TYR A 670 25.10 0.43 -4.81
CA TYR A 670 25.95 -0.16 -3.78
C TYR A 670 27.40 0.32 -3.86
N TYR A 671 28.02 0.34 -5.04
CA TYR A 671 29.37 0.88 -5.18
C TYR A 671 29.43 2.42 -5.14
N THR A 672 28.30 3.13 -5.27
CA THR A 672 28.23 4.59 -5.07
C THR A 672 28.11 4.96 -3.59
N ASN A 673 27.27 4.25 -2.83
CA ASN A 673 27.15 4.38 -1.38
C ASN A 673 26.60 3.07 -0.76
N ARG A 674 27.48 2.24 -0.19
CA ARG A 674 27.14 0.93 0.39
C ARG A 674 26.13 1.02 1.53
N GLU A 675 26.24 2.05 2.37
CA GLU A 675 25.38 2.23 3.54
C GLU A 675 23.97 2.61 3.10
N LYS A 676 23.82 3.63 2.25
CA LYS A 676 22.53 4.07 1.72
C LYS A 676 21.86 3.01 0.82
N ALA A 677 22.65 2.21 0.10
CA ALA A 677 22.13 1.12 -0.71
C ALA A 677 21.55 -0.04 0.12
N LEU A 678 21.95 -0.20 1.39
CA LEU A 678 21.43 -1.22 2.31
C LEU A 678 20.49 -0.65 3.40
N GLU A 679 20.44 0.67 3.58
CA GLU A 679 19.49 1.37 4.46
C GLU A 679 18.03 0.86 4.35
N PRO A 680 17.45 0.61 3.15
CA PRO A 680 16.08 0.14 3.06
C PRO A 680 15.92 -1.35 3.46
N LEU A 681 16.99 -2.16 3.43
CA LEU A 681 16.98 -3.51 3.99
C LEU A 681 16.92 -3.45 5.51
N TRP A 682 17.70 -2.57 6.14
CA TRP A 682 17.65 -2.38 7.59
C TRP A 682 16.26 -1.94 8.04
N ASN A 683 15.59 -1.08 7.27
CA ASN A 683 14.21 -0.65 7.53
C ASN A 683 13.15 -1.74 7.28
N MET A 684 13.50 -2.89 6.68
CA MET A 684 12.63 -4.08 6.61
C MET A 684 12.81 -5.02 7.81
N ILE A 685 13.83 -4.80 8.64
CA ILE A 685 14.16 -5.66 9.78
C ILE A 685 13.55 -5.04 11.04
N PRO A 686 12.73 -5.79 11.82
CA PRO A 686 12.28 -5.31 13.12
C PRO A 686 13.47 -5.02 14.03
N VAL A 687 13.44 -3.90 14.76
CA VAL A 687 14.43 -3.63 15.79
C VAL A 687 14.17 -4.58 16.95
N PHE A 688 15.04 -5.59 17.09
CA PHE A 688 15.09 -6.44 18.28
C PHE A 688 16.06 -5.79 19.27
N GLU A 689 15.60 -5.58 20.51
CA GLU A 689 16.50 -5.21 21.60
C GLU A 689 17.56 -6.30 21.78
N GLU A 690 18.83 -5.90 21.91
CA GLU A 690 19.93 -6.83 22.15
C GLU A 690 19.77 -7.45 23.55
N LYS A 691 19.20 -8.66 23.60
CA LYS A 691 19.36 -9.51 24.79
C LYS A 691 20.84 -9.84 24.93
N GLU A 692 21.44 -9.39 26.02
CA GLU A 692 22.81 -9.78 26.39
C GLU A 692 22.93 -11.31 26.37
N ILE A 693 23.75 -11.82 25.47
CA ILE A 693 24.06 -13.25 25.40
C ILE A 693 25.03 -13.53 26.54
N GLU A 694 24.55 -14.19 27.60
CA GLU A 694 25.42 -14.71 28.65
C GLU A 694 26.56 -15.54 28.00
N PRO A 695 27.83 -15.29 28.34
CA PRO A 695 28.95 -15.90 27.64
C PRO A 695 28.94 -17.42 27.85
N ILE A 696 28.66 -18.15 26.76
CA ILE A 696 28.58 -19.61 26.75
C ILE A 696 29.88 -20.18 27.29
N THR A 697 29.78 -20.91 28.41
CA THR A 697 30.94 -21.53 29.05
C THR A 697 31.47 -22.69 28.22
N ASP A 698 32.80 -22.70 28.07
CA ASP A 698 33.53 -23.51 27.11
C ASP A 698 33.40 -25.03 27.34
N TYR A 699 32.78 -25.74 26.39
CA TYR A 699 32.85 -27.20 26.28
C TYR A 699 34.08 -27.58 25.45
N GLY A 700 35.21 -27.66 26.16
CA GLY A 700 36.54 -27.56 25.57
C GLY A 700 36.87 -28.56 24.44
N TYR A 701 37.35 -28.00 23.34
CA TYR A 701 38.14 -28.72 22.34
C TYR A 701 39.61 -28.77 22.77
N GLN A 702 40.25 -29.94 22.64
CA GLN A 702 41.69 -30.09 22.84
C GLN A 702 42.44 -29.72 21.56
N GLU A 703 43.20 -28.62 21.57
CA GLU A 703 44.31 -28.42 20.64
C GLU A 703 45.65 -28.19 21.39
N SER A 704 46.75 -28.47 20.69
CA SER A 704 48.06 -28.69 21.29
C SER A 704 48.89 -27.43 21.52
N ASN A 705 49.58 -27.37 22.66
CA ASN A 705 50.60 -26.39 23.07
C ASN A 705 51.40 -25.73 21.93
N ILE A 706 51.54 -24.40 22.00
CA ILE A 706 52.79 -23.65 21.71
C ILE A 706 52.87 -22.41 22.62
N GLN A 707 54.11 -22.01 22.95
CA GLN A 707 54.52 -20.98 23.93
C GLN A 707 53.94 -19.57 23.66
N GLN A 708 53.40 -18.87 24.68
CA GLN A 708 54.06 -17.92 25.61
C GLN A 708 54.77 -16.71 24.97
N GLU A 709 54.35 -15.48 25.31
CA GLU A 709 55.10 -14.54 26.18
C GLU A 709 54.30 -13.25 26.54
N LYS A 710 54.48 -12.76 27.78
CA LYS A 710 54.39 -11.36 28.33
C LYS A 710 53.16 -10.49 28.00
N GLU A 711 52.35 -10.05 28.98
CA GLU A 711 52.62 -9.07 30.07
C GLU A 711 53.11 -7.67 29.65
N VAL A 712 52.27 -6.65 29.92
CA VAL A 712 52.61 -5.40 30.66
C VAL A 712 51.34 -4.96 31.43
N ARG A 713 51.51 -4.36 32.62
CA ARG A 713 50.45 -3.73 33.44
C ARG A 713 50.63 -2.21 33.50
N THR A 714 49.56 -1.49 33.78
CA THR A 714 49.41 -0.40 34.79
C THR A 714 47.92 -0.01 34.79
N ASP A 715 47.16 -0.05 35.88
CA ASP A 715 47.31 0.67 37.15
C ASP A 715 47.27 2.20 36.97
N ASP A 716 46.18 2.86 37.39
CA ASP A 716 46.21 3.63 38.65
C ASP A 716 44.79 3.95 39.17
N SER A 717 44.67 4.42 40.42
CA SER A 717 43.41 4.54 41.19
C SER A 717 43.18 5.95 41.80
N SER A 718 42.34 6.06 42.85
CA SER A 718 41.89 7.25 43.65
C SER A 718 40.57 7.92 43.18
N ASP A 719 39.49 8.02 43.98
CA ASP A 719 39.23 8.64 45.32
C ASP A 719 38.92 10.17 45.23
N ALA A 720 37.93 10.76 45.93
CA ALA A 720 36.90 10.25 46.85
C ALA A 720 35.70 11.22 47.02
N GLN A 721 34.67 10.73 47.77
CA GLN A 721 33.72 11.41 48.70
C GLN A 721 33.90 12.92 48.99
N SER A 722 32.88 13.75 49.30
CA SER A 722 31.39 13.67 49.38
C SER A 722 30.83 15.13 49.55
N SER A 723 29.61 15.51 49.99
CA SER A 723 28.39 14.88 50.56
C SER A 723 27.21 15.89 50.59
N ASP A 724 25.98 15.36 50.66
CA ASP A 724 24.73 15.88 51.28
C ASP A 724 24.17 17.31 51.00
N LEU A 725 22.98 17.35 50.39
CA LEU A 725 21.79 18.12 50.84
C LEU A 725 20.50 17.52 50.23
N VAL A 726 19.31 17.95 50.68
CA VAL A 726 18.11 17.07 50.75
C VAL A 726 16.81 17.70 50.21
N ILE A 727 16.04 16.88 49.46
CA ILE A 727 14.64 17.04 48.97
C ILE A 727 14.37 18.19 47.97
N ASP A 728 13.96 17.80 46.76
CA ASP A 728 12.65 18.23 46.21
C ASP A 728 12.09 17.13 45.29
N THR A 729 10.78 17.12 45.01
CA THR A 729 10.10 16.12 44.16
C THR A 729 9.62 16.70 42.85
N TYR A 730 9.86 16.04 41.71
CA TYR A 730 8.95 16.02 40.54
C TYR A 730 9.26 14.84 39.61
N ASP A 731 8.31 14.52 38.72
CA ASP A 731 8.16 13.25 38.00
C ASP A 731 9.27 12.93 36.98
N GLU A 732 9.65 11.65 36.87
CA GLU A 732 10.45 11.12 35.77
C GLU A 732 9.55 10.78 34.57
N GLU A 733 9.35 11.73 33.65
CA GLU A 733 8.81 11.42 32.33
C GLU A 733 9.85 10.65 31.50
N THR A 734 9.50 9.42 31.09
CA THR A 734 10.32 8.60 30.20
C THR A 734 10.41 9.21 28.79
N PRO A 735 11.62 9.48 28.26
CA PRO A 735 11.78 9.83 26.85
C PRO A 735 11.70 8.58 25.98
N GLU A 736 10.49 8.13 25.67
CA GLU A 736 10.25 7.11 24.64
C GLU A 736 10.61 7.68 23.25
N GLU A 737 11.74 7.25 22.68
CA GLU A 737 12.16 7.72 21.35
C GLU A 737 11.33 7.07 20.21
N GLN A 738 10.21 7.73 19.92
CA GLN A 738 9.78 8.06 18.56
C GLN A 738 9.64 6.90 17.56
N PHE A 739 8.52 6.18 17.67
CA PHE A 739 7.72 5.97 16.46
C PHE A 739 7.29 7.35 15.93
N GLU A 740 7.73 7.75 14.72
CA GLU A 740 7.10 8.91 14.08
C GLU A 740 5.64 8.53 13.74
N PRO A 741 4.62 9.22 14.29
CA PRO A 741 3.24 8.87 13.99
C PRO A 741 2.84 9.35 12.60
N ILE A 742 1.64 8.98 12.14
CA ILE A 742 1.01 9.54 10.92
C ILE A 742 0.46 10.95 11.26
N ASP A 743 1.35 11.82 11.73
CA ASP A 743 1.07 13.11 12.40
C ASP A 743 2.20 14.15 12.23
N SER A 744 3.29 13.81 11.53
CA SER A 744 4.39 14.74 11.19
C SER A 744 4.10 15.65 9.99
N ARG A 745 2.90 15.54 9.39
CA ARG A 745 2.30 16.70 8.69
C ARG A 745 1.61 17.56 9.74
N PRO A 746 1.77 18.90 9.74
CA PRO A 746 1.06 19.76 10.69
C PRO A 746 -0.44 19.48 10.59
N ARG A 747 -1.01 18.89 11.66
CA ARG A 747 -2.37 18.35 11.67
C ARG A 747 -3.36 19.50 11.57
N THR A 748 -3.82 19.81 10.36
CA THR A 748 -4.70 20.96 10.17
C THR A 748 -6.14 20.60 10.55
N ASP A 749 -6.77 21.43 11.38
CA ASP A 749 -8.22 21.42 11.67
C ASP A 749 -9.11 21.76 10.44
N LYS A 750 -8.50 21.69 9.26
CA LYS A 750 -9.07 21.98 7.96
C LYS A 750 -10.16 20.97 7.64
N ILE A 751 -11.39 21.43 7.86
CA ILE A 751 -12.59 20.72 7.46
C ILE A 751 -12.55 20.56 5.93
N LEU A 752 -12.34 19.32 5.48
CA LEU A 752 -12.35 18.97 4.06
C LEU A 752 -13.74 19.23 3.48
N ARG A 753 -14.80 18.78 4.18
CA ARG A 753 -16.22 19.05 3.86
C ARG A 753 -17.07 18.98 5.13
N TYR A 754 -18.15 19.75 5.20
CA TYR A 754 -19.24 19.46 6.14
C TYR A 754 -20.23 18.51 5.45
N PHE A 755 -20.60 17.43 6.14
CA PHE A 755 -21.67 16.52 5.76
C PHE A 755 -22.98 16.97 6.42
N LYS A 756 -23.87 17.55 5.63
CA LYS A 756 -25.24 17.90 6.03
C LYS A 756 -26.13 16.68 5.81
N LEU A 757 -26.88 16.25 6.83
CA LEU A 757 -27.88 15.21 6.73
C LEU A 757 -29.23 15.72 7.26
N PHE A 758 -30.30 15.41 6.52
CA PHE A 758 -31.68 15.76 6.87
C PHE A 758 -32.47 14.49 7.24
N LYS A 759 -33.47 14.61 8.12
CA LYS A 759 -34.38 13.51 8.51
C LYS A 759 -35.20 12.95 7.34
N SER A 760 -35.29 13.68 6.22
CA SER A 760 -35.83 13.19 4.94
C SER A 760 -34.96 12.12 4.27
N GLY A 761 -33.74 11.87 4.77
CA GLY A 761 -32.75 10.97 4.16
C GLY A 761 -31.93 11.62 3.04
N THR A 762 -32.14 12.90 2.74
CA THR A 762 -31.26 13.67 1.85
C THR A 762 -29.98 14.08 2.58
N TYR A 763 -28.83 13.98 1.90
CA TYR A 763 -27.56 14.58 2.35
C TYR A 763 -26.90 15.45 1.27
N ILE A 764 -26.06 16.36 1.73
CA ILE A 764 -25.27 17.29 0.90
C ILE A 764 -23.87 17.41 1.52
N LEU A 765 -22.81 17.42 0.71
CA LEU A 765 -21.47 17.85 1.14
C LEU A 765 -21.24 19.29 0.71
N THR A 766 -20.78 20.12 1.64
CA THR A 766 -20.49 21.55 1.43
C THR A 766 -19.07 21.88 1.92
N ASP A 767 -18.48 22.90 1.31
CA ASP A 767 -17.22 23.53 1.72
C ASP A 767 -17.41 24.66 2.76
N LYS A 768 -18.64 25.14 2.92
CA LYS A 768 -19.03 26.18 3.89
C LYS A 768 -19.78 25.61 5.08
N GLU A 769 -19.55 26.21 6.24
CA GLU A 769 -20.24 25.91 7.50
C GLU A 769 -21.75 26.16 7.38
N PRO A 770 -22.62 25.20 7.75
CA PRO A 770 -24.05 25.27 7.45
C PRO A 770 -24.91 25.78 8.63
N LEU A 771 -25.81 26.72 8.36
CA LEU A 771 -26.78 27.23 9.34
C LEU A 771 -28.04 26.35 9.52
N GLU A 772 -28.32 25.42 8.60
CA GLU A 772 -29.57 24.61 8.60
C GLU A 772 -29.35 23.17 8.13
N ALA A 773 -29.40 22.19 9.04
CA ALA A 773 -29.56 20.74 8.79
C ALA A 773 -29.98 20.02 10.09
N ASP A 774 -30.51 18.79 10.01
CA ASP A 774 -30.81 17.98 11.20
C ASP A 774 -29.55 17.42 11.88
N TYR A 775 -28.53 17.09 11.08
CA TYR A 775 -27.19 16.71 11.56
C TYR A 775 -26.12 17.35 10.67
N VAL A 776 -25.05 17.82 11.31
CA VAL A 776 -23.87 18.42 10.66
C VAL A 776 -22.64 17.71 11.20
N ILE A 777 -21.88 17.04 10.33
CA ILE A 777 -20.62 16.39 10.72
C ILE A 777 -19.47 17.07 9.95
N PRO A 778 -18.53 17.74 10.63
CA PRO A 778 -17.33 18.29 9.99
C PRO A 778 -16.34 17.15 9.69
N ILE A 779 -16.08 16.89 8.41
CA ILE A 779 -15.06 15.94 7.98
C ILE A 779 -13.71 16.66 7.93
N GLN A 780 -13.03 16.73 9.08
CA GLN A 780 -11.64 17.19 9.21
C GLN A 780 -10.66 16.26 8.44
N GLU A 781 -9.44 16.76 8.18
CA GLU A 781 -8.38 16.02 7.48
C GLU A 781 -8.02 14.70 8.19
N ILE A 782 -8.07 14.66 9.53
CA ILE A 782 -7.86 13.46 10.36
C ILE A 782 -8.83 12.31 10.06
N TYR A 783 -10.04 12.59 9.57
CA TYR A 783 -11.01 11.54 9.23
C TYR A 783 -10.94 11.09 7.77
N GLN A 784 -9.99 11.61 6.96
CA GLN A 784 -9.94 11.39 5.51
C GLN A 784 -9.90 9.89 5.12
N THR A 785 -9.22 9.05 5.90
CA THR A 785 -9.11 7.60 5.71
C THR A 785 -10.17 6.79 6.46
N GLY A 786 -10.87 7.42 7.41
CA GLY A 786 -11.68 6.77 8.42
C GLY A 786 -13.12 6.43 8.00
N PHE A 787 -14.01 6.41 8.98
CA PHE A 787 -15.39 5.92 8.85
C PHE A 787 -16.41 6.91 9.40
N LEU A 788 -17.58 6.96 8.78
CA LEU A 788 -18.81 7.50 9.36
C LEU A 788 -19.61 6.33 9.93
N LEU A 789 -19.96 6.41 11.22
CA LEU A 789 -20.84 5.48 11.91
C LEU A 789 -22.26 6.08 11.95
N GLN A 790 -23.26 5.30 11.54
CA GLN A 790 -24.68 5.65 11.67
C GLN A 790 -25.37 4.59 12.52
N CYS A 791 -25.83 4.95 13.72
CA CYS A 791 -26.38 4.01 14.69
C CYS A 791 -27.89 4.22 14.83
N TYR A 792 -28.66 3.15 14.65
CA TYR A 792 -30.12 3.17 14.55
C TYR A 792 -30.79 2.59 15.80
N LYS A 793 -31.97 3.11 16.12
CA LYS A 793 -32.85 2.65 17.23
C LYS A 793 -33.26 1.18 17.12
N SER A 794 -33.26 0.64 15.90
CA SER A 794 -33.52 -0.77 15.60
C SER A 794 -32.36 -1.72 15.92
N GLY A 795 -31.38 -1.29 16.71
CA GLY A 795 -30.22 -2.09 17.11
C GLY A 795 -29.21 -2.35 16.00
N HIS A 796 -29.17 -1.51 14.96
CA HIS A 796 -28.24 -1.65 13.83
C HIS A 796 -27.23 -0.50 13.76
N VAL A 797 -26.03 -0.78 13.25
CA VAL A 797 -24.97 0.22 12.99
C VAL A 797 -24.46 0.08 11.56
N ASN A 798 -24.51 1.15 10.77
CA ASN A 798 -23.96 1.22 9.43
C ASN A 798 -22.60 1.96 9.47
N LYS A 799 -21.51 1.23 9.19
CA LYS A 799 -20.14 1.78 9.09
C LYS A 799 -19.81 2.04 7.63
N VAL A 800 -19.51 3.28 7.24
CA VAL A 800 -19.26 3.69 5.84
C VAL A 800 -17.95 4.46 5.73
N HIS A 801 -17.06 4.07 4.82
CA HIS A 801 -15.79 4.78 4.60
C HIS A 801 -15.98 6.24 4.17
N ILE A 802 -15.32 7.17 4.86
CA ILE A 802 -15.33 8.60 4.54
C ILE A 802 -14.77 8.91 3.13
N PRO A 803 -13.76 8.20 2.58
CA PRO A 803 -13.40 8.31 1.16
C PRO A 803 -14.57 8.17 0.17
N ILE A 804 -15.58 7.34 0.50
CA ILE A 804 -16.76 7.14 -0.36
C ILE A 804 -17.71 8.34 -0.28
N LEU A 805 -17.69 9.09 0.81
CA LEU A 805 -18.39 10.36 0.96
C LEU A 805 -17.64 11.48 0.23
N LEU A 806 -16.33 11.62 0.48
CA LEU A 806 -15.49 12.65 -0.16
C LEU A 806 -15.43 12.52 -1.70
N SER A 807 -15.72 11.33 -2.25
CA SER A 807 -15.88 11.10 -3.70
C SER A 807 -17.17 11.68 -4.33
N ARG A 808 -18.11 12.21 -3.53
CA ARG A 808 -19.37 12.81 -4.01
C ARG A 808 -19.16 14.27 -4.41
N ARG A 809 -20.05 14.80 -5.27
CA ARG A 809 -19.95 16.20 -5.73
C ARG A 809 -20.43 17.16 -4.64
N ILE A 810 -19.63 18.19 -4.40
CA ILE A 810 -19.98 19.33 -3.53
C ILE A 810 -21.28 19.97 -4.02
N GLY A 811 -22.16 20.39 -3.11
CA GLY A 811 -23.41 21.09 -3.40
C GLY A 811 -24.49 20.25 -4.10
N LYS A 812 -24.23 18.96 -4.38
CA LYS A 812 -25.25 18.06 -4.93
C LYS A 812 -26.02 17.37 -3.81
N GLU A 813 -27.34 17.33 -3.96
CA GLU A 813 -28.24 16.53 -3.11
C GLU A 813 -28.22 15.04 -3.46
N TYR A 814 -28.29 14.21 -2.43
CA TYR A 814 -28.33 12.75 -2.53
C TYR A 814 -29.40 12.19 -1.57
N MET A 815 -30.51 11.67 -2.11
CA MET A 815 -31.69 11.18 -1.36
C MET A 815 -31.50 9.81 -0.66
N ASN A 816 -30.27 9.45 -0.27
CA ASN A 816 -29.95 8.11 0.23
C ASN A 816 -28.88 8.10 1.34
N GLY A 817 -28.98 9.08 2.24
CA GLY A 817 -28.13 9.28 3.43
C GLY A 817 -28.62 8.58 4.70
N LEU A 818 -29.84 8.04 4.70
CA LEU A 818 -30.40 7.25 5.81
C LEU A 818 -31.06 5.97 5.28
N ASN A 819 -31.06 4.92 6.10
CA ASN A 819 -31.95 3.80 5.89
C ASN A 819 -33.41 4.25 6.11
N LYS A 820 -34.32 3.82 5.23
CA LYS A 820 -35.73 4.28 5.25
C LYS A 820 -36.55 3.67 6.38
N ASP A 821 -36.08 2.56 6.93
CA ASP A 821 -36.78 1.73 7.90
C ASP A 821 -36.13 1.82 9.30
N GLY A 822 -35.29 2.85 9.54
CA GLY A 822 -34.50 3.01 10.75
C GLY A 822 -34.40 4.47 11.23
N GLU A 823 -34.86 4.72 12.46
CA GLU A 823 -34.68 5.97 13.18
C GLU A 823 -33.22 6.12 13.65
N LEU A 824 -32.52 7.18 13.21
CA LEU A 824 -31.12 7.46 13.57
C LEU A 824 -31.03 8.01 15.00
N VAL A 825 -30.13 7.46 15.81
CA VAL A 825 -29.93 7.83 17.22
C VAL A 825 -28.53 8.42 17.48
N HIS A 826 -27.50 7.95 16.76
CA HIS A 826 -26.14 8.49 16.86
C HIS A 826 -25.48 8.53 15.49
N ILE A 827 -24.66 9.54 15.23
CA ILE A 827 -23.88 9.66 13.99
C ILE A 827 -22.57 10.40 14.27
N GLU A 828 -21.45 9.79 13.86
CA GLU A 828 -20.11 10.27 14.22
C GLU A 828 -19.06 9.85 13.19
N ALA A 829 -18.06 10.72 12.98
CA ALA A 829 -16.88 10.40 12.18
C ALA A 829 -15.76 9.90 13.11
N VAL A 830 -15.06 8.84 12.69
CA VAL A 830 -13.93 8.25 13.43
C VAL A 830 -12.74 8.05 12.48
N GLU A 831 -11.55 8.37 12.97
CA GLU A 831 -10.27 8.29 12.23
C GLU A 831 -9.82 6.83 11.96
N THR A 832 -9.94 5.98 12.97
CA THR A 832 -9.53 4.56 13.00
C THR A 832 -10.70 3.69 13.48
N GLU A 833 -10.45 2.39 13.67
CA GLU A 833 -11.33 1.58 14.52
C GLU A 833 -11.29 2.10 15.97
N LYS A 834 -12.40 1.92 16.69
CA LYS A 834 -12.69 2.43 18.03
C LYS A 834 -13.55 1.38 18.78
N ILE A 835 -13.92 1.64 20.03
CA ILE A 835 -14.88 0.81 20.77
C ILE A 835 -16.27 1.44 20.66
N ILE A 836 -17.29 0.68 20.25
CA ILE A 836 -18.68 1.13 20.29
C ILE A 836 -19.38 0.56 21.53
N GLY A 837 -19.66 1.45 22.47
CA GLY A 837 -20.48 1.18 23.65
C GLY A 837 -21.96 1.30 23.33
N ILE A 838 -22.76 0.37 23.84
CA ILE A 838 -24.20 0.29 23.61
C ILE A 838 -24.91 0.16 24.96
N TYR A 839 -25.64 1.20 25.34
CA TYR A 839 -26.58 1.19 26.46
C TYR A 839 -27.97 0.76 25.97
N PHE A 840 -28.66 -0.07 26.75
CA PHE A 840 -30.03 -0.49 26.45
C PHE A 840 -30.80 -0.81 27.73
N ASN A 841 -32.12 -0.60 27.72
CA ASN A 841 -32.98 -0.92 28.86
C ASN A 841 -33.65 -2.29 28.67
N GLU A 842 -33.48 -3.20 29.63
CA GLU A 842 -34.13 -4.51 29.66
C GLU A 842 -34.81 -4.70 31.02
N ASN A 843 -36.12 -5.01 31.01
CA ASN A 843 -36.94 -5.20 32.22
C ASN A 843 -36.79 -4.06 33.26
N GLY A 844 -36.73 -2.81 32.78
CA GLY A 844 -36.58 -1.61 33.61
C GLY A 844 -35.16 -1.34 34.14
N ARG A 845 -34.16 -2.16 33.84
CA ARG A 845 -32.75 -1.91 34.21
C ARG A 845 -31.92 -1.47 33.01
N ARG A 846 -31.08 -0.45 33.21
CA ARG A 846 -30.12 0.02 32.20
C ARG A 846 -28.91 -0.91 32.19
N LYS A 847 -28.66 -1.51 31.02
CA LYS A 847 -27.50 -2.36 30.73
C LYS A 847 -26.54 -1.65 29.78
N PHE A 848 -25.32 -2.15 29.74
CA PHE A 848 -24.28 -1.79 28.77
C PHE A 848 -23.62 -3.04 28.19
N LYS A 849 -23.14 -2.93 26.95
CA LYS A 849 -22.13 -3.80 26.36
C LYS A 849 -21.28 -3.01 25.37
N ALA A 850 -20.01 -3.36 25.23
CA ALA A 850 -19.13 -2.79 24.21
C ALA A 850 -18.77 -3.83 23.13
N HIS A 851 -18.43 -3.34 21.94
CA HIS A 851 -17.87 -4.12 20.83
C HIS A 851 -16.78 -3.30 20.14
N LEU A 852 -15.75 -3.94 19.58
CA LEU A 852 -14.78 -3.26 18.71
C LEU A 852 -15.41 -3.00 17.34
N THR A 853 -15.25 -1.79 16.78
CA THR A 853 -15.88 -1.42 15.49
C THR A 853 -15.35 -2.22 14.30
N GLU A 854 -14.17 -2.83 14.41
CA GLU A 854 -13.62 -3.81 13.46
C GLU A 854 -14.63 -4.92 13.12
N ASN A 855 -15.41 -5.37 14.12
CA ASN A 855 -16.39 -6.45 14.02
C ASN A 855 -17.68 -6.02 13.30
N ILE A 856 -17.81 -4.73 12.96
CA ILE A 856 -18.93 -4.16 12.19
C ILE A 856 -18.49 -4.01 10.73
N SER A 857 -19.02 -4.88 9.86
CA SER A 857 -18.66 -4.92 8.44
C SER A 857 -18.98 -3.61 7.72
N THR A 858 -17.96 -2.96 7.15
CA THR A 858 -18.08 -1.71 6.40
C THR A 858 -18.95 -1.85 5.14
N ARG A 859 -19.68 -0.78 4.79
CA ARG A 859 -20.59 -0.71 3.64
C ARG A 859 -20.22 0.43 2.69
N GLU A 860 -20.62 0.31 1.42
CA GLU A 860 -20.40 1.34 0.38
C GLU A 860 -21.47 2.45 0.35
N GLN A 861 -22.53 2.35 1.17
CA GLN A 861 -23.75 3.17 1.04
C GLN A 861 -24.43 3.44 2.39
N LEU A 862 -24.86 4.69 2.59
CA LEU A 862 -25.47 5.18 3.84
C LEU A 862 -26.90 4.65 4.10
N HIS A 863 -27.70 4.44 3.05
CA HIS A 863 -29.08 3.96 3.18
C HIS A 863 -29.24 2.46 3.48
N LEU A 864 -28.14 1.72 3.61
CA LEU A 864 -28.17 0.31 4.00
C LEU A 864 -28.44 0.20 5.50
N GLN A 865 -29.18 -0.83 5.90
CA GLN A 865 -29.62 -1.04 7.29
C GLN A 865 -28.45 -1.18 8.30
N GLY A 866 -27.24 -1.49 7.82
CA GLY A 866 -26.04 -1.68 8.63
C GLY A 866 -25.77 -3.14 8.98
N TYR A 867 -25.26 -3.37 10.19
CA TYR A 867 -25.09 -4.67 10.84
C TYR A 867 -25.90 -4.66 12.15
N LYS A 868 -26.64 -5.73 12.49
CA LYS A 868 -27.43 -5.78 13.72
C LYS A 868 -26.52 -6.10 14.91
N VAL A 869 -26.37 -5.16 15.83
CA VAL A 869 -25.51 -5.24 17.03
C VAL A 869 -26.32 -5.50 18.31
N ILE A 870 -27.63 -5.25 18.28
CA ILE A 870 -28.61 -5.58 19.32
C ILE A 870 -29.72 -6.38 18.65
N TYR A 871 -29.90 -7.66 19.04
CA TYR A 871 -30.83 -8.55 18.35
C TYR A 871 -32.26 -8.48 18.88
N ASN A 872 -32.45 -8.30 20.18
CA ASN A 872 -33.74 -8.08 20.83
C ASN A 872 -34.16 -6.62 20.66
N ASP A 873 -35.46 -6.34 20.63
CA ASP A 873 -35.96 -4.98 20.58
C ASP A 873 -36.13 -4.44 22.02
N PHE A 874 -35.62 -3.22 22.27
CA PHE A 874 -35.60 -2.57 23.60
C PHE A 874 -36.13 -1.13 23.50
N ASP A 875 -36.84 -0.65 24.53
CA ASP A 875 -37.55 0.64 24.50
C ASP A 875 -36.63 1.86 24.23
N ARG A 876 -35.38 1.77 24.69
CA ARG A 876 -34.34 2.77 24.50
C ARG A 876 -32.99 2.08 24.28
N ILE A 877 -32.32 2.47 23.21
CA ILE A 877 -30.92 2.12 22.90
C ILE A 877 -30.16 3.43 22.72
N ASP A 878 -29.05 3.58 23.43
CA ASP A 878 -28.13 4.72 23.36
C ASP A 878 -26.74 4.21 22.97
N TYR A 879 -26.10 4.89 22.02
CA TYR A 879 -24.73 4.57 21.58
C TYR A 879 -23.74 5.58 22.13
N ASN A 880 -22.49 5.15 22.34
CA ASN A 880 -21.33 5.97 22.64
C ASN A 880 -20.11 5.42 21.89
N VAL A 881 -19.26 6.29 21.34
CA VAL A 881 -17.98 5.89 20.75
C VAL A 881 -16.88 6.19 21.76
N LEU A 882 -16.14 5.15 22.12
CA LEU A 882 -15.06 5.16 23.08
C LEU A 882 -13.72 4.97 22.35
N PRO A 883 -12.62 5.57 22.84
CA PRO A 883 -11.29 5.37 22.26
C PRO A 883 -10.81 3.91 22.46
N LEU A 884 -9.75 3.54 21.73
CA LEU A 884 -9.27 2.14 21.64
C LEU A 884 -8.21 1.79 22.70
N ASP A 885 -7.52 2.81 23.21
CA ASP A 885 -6.60 2.77 24.35
C ASP A 885 -7.18 2.06 25.59
N ILE A 886 -8.38 2.45 26.02
CA ILE A 886 -9.05 1.88 27.21
C ILE A 886 -9.55 0.44 27.02
N TYR A 887 -9.27 -0.22 25.88
CA TYR A 887 -9.72 -1.58 25.59
C TYR A 887 -9.33 -2.58 26.69
N ASN A 888 -8.09 -2.51 27.17
CA ASN A 888 -7.59 -3.41 28.20
C ASN A 888 -8.36 -3.24 29.51
N ASP A 889 -8.56 -1.99 29.94
CA ASP A 889 -9.29 -1.66 31.16
C ASP A 889 -10.74 -2.11 31.12
N ILE A 890 -11.44 -1.84 30.01
CA ILE A 890 -12.87 -2.14 29.87
C ILE A 890 -13.14 -3.51 29.24
N SER A 891 -12.10 -4.33 29.03
CA SER A 891 -12.13 -5.63 28.34
C SER A 891 -13.23 -6.57 28.84
N ARG A 892 -13.50 -6.59 30.16
CA ARG A 892 -14.54 -7.40 30.81
C ARG A 892 -15.98 -7.01 30.40
N LEU A 893 -16.14 -5.88 29.72
CA LEU A 893 -17.39 -5.34 29.15
C LEU A 893 -17.40 -5.34 27.60
N VAL A 894 -16.28 -5.66 26.94
CA VAL A 894 -16.20 -5.77 25.48
C VAL A 894 -16.47 -7.22 25.06
N PHE A 895 -17.52 -7.45 24.27
CA PHE A 895 -17.96 -8.79 23.88
C PHE A 895 -17.63 -9.09 22.42
N GLN A 896 -17.09 -10.27 22.14
CA GLN A 896 -16.88 -10.74 20.75
C GLN A 896 -18.20 -11.08 20.04
N SER A 897 -19.24 -11.52 20.78
CA SER A 897 -20.55 -11.80 20.19
C SER A 897 -21.57 -10.68 20.43
N PHE A 898 -22.15 -10.18 19.34
CA PHE A 898 -23.30 -9.25 19.36
C PHE A 898 -24.57 -9.84 20.02
N THR A 899 -24.65 -11.15 20.25
CA THR A 899 -25.77 -11.78 20.99
C THR A 899 -25.62 -11.75 22.52
N ALA A 900 -24.53 -11.16 23.06
CA ALA A 900 -24.32 -11.09 24.51
C ALA A 900 -25.34 -10.18 25.23
N ASN A 901 -25.86 -10.64 26.37
CA ASN A 901 -26.91 -10.00 27.17
C ASN A 901 -26.46 -8.77 28.00
N GLY A 902 -25.25 -8.25 27.76
CA GLY A 902 -24.65 -7.12 28.47
C GLY A 902 -24.47 -7.31 29.99
N LYS A 903 -24.07 -6.23 30.67
CA LYS A 903 -23.99 -6.14 32.13
C LYS A 903 -24.88 -4.97 32.61
N PRO A 904 -25.59 -5.10 33.75
CA PRO A 904 -26.29 -3.98 34.37
C PRO A 904 -25.30 -2.89 34.83
N VAL A 905 -25.63 -1.62 34.60
CA VAL A 905 -24.75 -0.46 34.94
C VAL A 905 -24.75 -0.19 36.46
N ASP A 906 -25.76 -0.71 37.17
CA ASP A 906 -25.89 -0.77 38.63
C ASP A 906 -25.07 -1.90 39.29
N ASN A 907 -24.14 -2.54 38.57
CA ASN A 907 -23.34 -3.65 39.09
C ASN A 907 -21.92 -3.23 39.50
N ASN A 908 -21.71 -3.10 40.81
CA ASN A 908 -20.44 -2.72 41.45
C ASN A 908 -19.24 -3.61 41.08
N TYR A 909 -19.44 -4.84 40.58
CA TYR A 909 -18.34 -5.71 40.14
C TYR A 909 -17.49 -5.09 39.01
N TYR A 910 -18.06 -4.15 38.25
CA TYR A 910 -17.40 -3.44 37.13
C TYR A 910 -17.26 -1.93 37.44
N GLU A 911 -17.23 -1.52 38.72
CA GLU A 911 -17.18 -0.12 39.16
C GLU A 911 -15.96 0.65 38.62
N SER A 912 -14.82 -0.03 38.52
CA SER A 912 -13.62 0.43 37.82
C SER A 912 -13.91 0.81 36.37
N GLU A 913 -14.48 -0.13 35.59
CA GLU A 913 -14.78 0.08 34.18
C GLU A 913 -15.89 1.12 33.97
N TRP A 914 -16.92 1.15 34.82
CA TRP A 914 -17.94 2.21 34.78
C TRP A 914 -17.33 3.60 35.00
N SER A 915 -16.31 3.71 35.85
CA SER A 915 -15.59 4.97 36.13
C SER A 915 -14.63 5.38 35.01
N ILE A 916 -14.21 4.45 34.16
CA ILE A 916 -13.43 4.72 32.93
C ILE A 916 -14.38 5.07 31.79
N ILE A 917 -15.43 4.28 31.54
CA ILE A 917 -16.45 4.53 30.51
C ILE A 917 -17.10 5.91 30.69
N LYS A 918 -17.38 6.35 31.93
CA LYS A 918 -17.88 7.70 32.21
C LYS A 918 -16.89 8.80 31.81
N ARG A 919 -15.59 8.66 32.15
CA ARG A 919 -14.56 9.67 31.83
C ARG A 919 -14.43 9.91 30.32
N HIS A 920 -14.57 8.85 29.52
CA HIS A 920 -14.48 8.91 28.05
C HIS A 920 -15.86 9.00 27.36
N SER A 921 -16.94 9.27 28.10
CA SER A 921 -18.29 9.45 27.54
C SER A 921 -18.58 10.91 27.21
N LYS A 922 -18.57 11.26 25.92
CA LYS A 922 -18.88 12.63 25.44
C LYS A 922 -20.22 13.15 25.98
N LYS A 923 -21.22 12.27 26.14
CA LYS A 923 -22.57 12.60 26.66
C LYS A 923 -22.62 12.96 28.15
N ASP A 924 -21.60 12.60 28.93
CA ASP A 924 -21.55 12.90 30.37
C ASP A 924 -20.62 14.11 30.67
N GLN A 925 -19.80 14.54 29.71
CA GLN A 925 -18.96 15.74 29.82
C GLN A 925 -19.74 17.05 29.64
N GLU A 926 -20.88 17.04 28.92
CA GLU A 926 -21.81 18.18 28.83
C GLU A 926 -22.60 18.43 30.14
N LEU A 927 -22.47 17.56 31.15
CA LEU A 927 -23.17 17.65 32.45
C LEU A 927 -22.27 18.15 33.60
N VAL A 928 -21.15 18.80 33.29
CA VAL A 928 -20.23 19.38 34.30
C VAL A 928 -19.96 20.88 34.04
N VAL A 929 -20.93 21.60 33.44
CA VAL A 929 -20.97 23.07 33.42
C VAL A 929 -22.42 23.59 33.59
N GLU A 930 -23.01 23.37 34.77
CA GLU A 930 -24.01 24.27 35.40
C GLU A 930 -24.07 24.04 36.91
#